data_AF-A0A532E6Z4-F1
#
_entry.id   AF-A0A532E6Z4-F1
#
_cell.length_a   1.000
_cell.length_b   1.000
_cell.length_c   1.000
_cell.angle_alpha   90.00
_cell.angle_beta   90.00
_cell.angle_gamma   90.00
#
_symmetry.space_group_name_H-M   'P 1'
#
loop_
_entity.id
_entity.type
_entity.pdbx_description
1 polymer ?
#
loop_
_entity_poly.entity_id
_entity_poly.type
_entity_poly.pdbx_seq_one_letter_code
_entity_poly.pdbx_strand_id
1 'polypeptide(L)'
;MLAASIIGYAGGATNFPLWYGVPLLPYGTVLITMYTALMAYTIVRYRLMNISVVLNKGLGYAIVLAIIVVATSIGAVLSNRATGHSTPPLLAGTLFLICALWVLSNNPRSTSNTIFSAVCGAACLWLFGCFMLFSASREDEALFWVQVIYTGVVFLPALTYHFAQSLSGGAAHDRLIVWNYAVGALFWSLLFTPYLVDGQYVYYWGRYPKAGVLHPWLVAYVVAGGGLTVYRLYQGYRLHLSSSPLLGAQLKYTVVALALGFLASLDFLQNYGVGFYPVGYLLAGLSVTVVAYAIARYELMDVSFVPSRPKVMLSIKLMGLIPAYMMILLVIRIFTGTFHYLLAGVLFGLFVIVSSGLANLQKGVERAIGQTLFRERYDAYDTLVQFSKSLVAILELKSLTKEIVQTLARVMNIKTASVYVLDKEQGIYSLTASYGFVTREAVVPPIKMEGEFPKTLLRTETALVREEIEYDKADTEHLRLLDTLKALESEVCIPLISKDRLVGFCNLGRRANHGMYSTEELALLKTLAQHAAIAIDNALLYEDLRRSQLLMRRTDRLRSLETMAGGFAHEIRNPLTSIKTFVQLAPERRDDVEFMEQFSQVVCEDVERIERLVHEILDYARYMTPKLTQESLNDVVSSCLYFIEVKASSKAITIQKELASDLPYVKLDRQQIKQVLLNLFINAMEAIGGDQGGRLSVRTRKLVKPVNEPWVQIEVEDSGPGIDPQDLDHIFDPFYTTKHESGEREGTGLGLTIAHQIVQEHGGYVEVASEVGHGTRFMVNLPVNPPIAEWQAAQPAFDDGRKLAGAFLARPHLGLDEQFGKPPAPVKAST
;
A
#
# COMPACT_ATOMS: atom_id res chain seq x y z
N MET A 1 -25.66 -16.82 -27.14
CA MET A 1 -24.67 -16.61 -28.23
C MET A 1 -24.95 -17.52 -29.42
N LEU A 2 -24.95 -18.85 -29.26
CA LEU A 2 -25.23 -19.81 -30.33
C LEU A 2 -26.48 -19.47 -31.16
N ALA A 3 -27.63 -19.25 -30.50
CA ALA A 3 -28.88 -18.89 -31.18
C ALA A 3 -28.78 -17.62 -32.04
N ALA A 4 -28.10 -16.59 -31.52
CA ALA A 4 -27.90 -15.35 -32.26
C ALA A 4 -26.93 -15.55 -33.44
N SER A 5 -25.85 -16.31 -33.27
CA SER A 5 -24.93 -16.65 -34.38
C SER A 5 -25.64 -17.45 -35.48
N ILE A 6 -26.56 -18.36 -35.12
CA ILE A 6 -27.40 -19.08 -36.09
C ILE A 6 -28.33 -18.11 -36.83
N ILE A 7 -28.97 -17.17 -36.13
CA ILE A 7 -29.83 -16.14 -36.73
C ILE A 7 -29.03 -15.23 -37.68
N GLY A 8 -27.82 -14.82 -37.28
CA GLY A 8 -26.94 -13.99 -38.09
C GLY A 8 -26.41 -14.72 -39.32
N TYR A 9 -26.04 -16.00 -39.18
CA TYR A 9 -25.61 -16.85 -40.28
C TYR A 9 -26.76 -17.10 -41.27
N ALA A 10 -27.94 -17.45 -40.79
CA ALA A 10 -29.13 -17.63 -41.62
C ALA A 10 -29.50 -16.31 -42.34
N GLY A 11 -29.43 -15.18 -41.65
CA GLY A 11 -29.64 -13.85 -42.25
C GLY A 11 -28.65 -13.54 -43.36
N GLY A 12 -27.36 -13.73 -43.12
CA GLY A 12 -26.32 -13.53 -44.14
C GLY A 12 -26.40 -14.53 -45.29
N ALA A 13 -26.77 -15.79 -45.02
CA ALA A 13 -26.90 -16.84 -46.02
C ALA A 13 -27.95 -16.50 -47.09
N THR A 14 -29.03 -15.80 -46.73
CA THR A 14 -30.07 -15.39 -47.68
C THR A 14 -29.60 -14.41 -48.75
N ASN A 15 -28.42 -13.79 -48.60
CA ASN A 15 -27.85 -12.90 -49.62
C ASN A 15 -27.07 -13.66 -50.72
N PHE A 16 -26.65 -14.91 -50.48
CA PHE A 16 -25.90 -15.68 -51.48
C PHE A 16 -26.73 -16.13 -52.70
N PRO A 17 -28.01 -16.52 -52.57
CA PRO A 17 -28.85 -16.83 -53.73
C PRO A 17 -29.00 -15.68 -54.74
N LEU A 18 -28.90 -14.42 -54.29
CA LEU A 18 -28.91 -13.24 -55.18
C LEU A 18 -27.72 -13.23 -56.15
N TRP A 19 -26.57 -13.79 -55.75
CA TRP A 19 -25.39 -13.90 -56.63
C TRP A 19 -25.58 -14.95 -57.74
N TYR A 20 -26.54 -15.85 -57.58
CA TYR A 20 -26.91 -16.85 -58.56
C TYR A 20 -28.18 -16.49 -59.35
N GLY A 21 -28.63 -15.24 -59.27
CA GLY A 21 -29.78 -14.73 -60.03
C GLY A 21 -31.14 -15.19 -59.50
N VAL A 22 -31.20 -15.75 -58.28
CA VAL A 22 -32.48 -16.12 -57.64
C VAL A 22 -33.09 -14.87 -57.00
N PRO A 23 -34.28 -14.41 -57.42
CA PRO A 23 -34.88 -13.15 -56.95
C PRO A 23 -35.53 -13.34 -55.57
N LEU A 24 -34.70 -13.46 -54.54
CA LEU A 24 -35.12 -13.43 -53.14
C LEU A 24 -34.95 -12.01 -52.60
N LEU A 25 -36.05 -11.40 -52.14
CA LEU A 25 -35.99 -10.11 -51.44
C LEU A 25 -35.06 -10.23 -50.21
N PRO A 26 -34.10 -9.31 -49.99
CA PRO A 26 -33.07 -9.42 -48.96
C PRO A 26 -33.60 -9.10 -47.55
N TYR A 27 -34.70 -9.71 -47.14
CA TYR A 27 -35.26 -9.57 -45.79
C TYR A 27 -34.34 -10.14 -44.71
N GLY A 28 -33.41 -11.06 -45.06
CA GLY A 28 -32.45 -11.61 -44.10
C GLY A 28 -31.41 -10.60 -43.60
N THR A 29 -31.25 -9.44 -44.24
CA THR A 29 -30.43 -8.34 -43.70
C THR A 29 -30.96 -7.82 -42.36
N VAL A 30 -32.29 -7.90 -42.13
CA VAL A 30 -32.91 -7.57 -40.84
C VAL A 30 -32.49 -8.56 -39.74
N LEU A 31 -32.28 -9.83 -40.09
CA LEU A 31 -31.80 -10.85 -39.15
C LEU A 31 -30.36 -10.62 -38.72
N ILE A 32 -29.53 -9.96 -39.55
CA ILE A 32 -28.17 -9.52 -39.17
C ILE A 32 -28.25 -8.40 -38.12
N THR A 33 -29.20 -7.47 -38.25
CA THR A 33 -29.45 -6.43 -37.25
C THR A 33 -30.00 -7.01 -35.94
N MET A 34 -30.88 -8.02 -36.03
CA MET A 34 -31.32 -8.77 -34.84
C MET A 34 -30.17 -9.54 -34.18
N TYR A 35 -29.26 -10.13 -34.96
CA TYR A 35 -28.06 -10.78 -34.44
C TYR A 35 -27.20 -9.81 -33.63
N THR A 36 -26.88 -8.63 -34.18
CA THR A 36 -26.06 -7.64 -33.47
C THR A 36 -26.76 -7.12 -32.21
N ALA A 37 -28.07 -6.91 -32.23
CA ALA A 37 -28.85 -6.52 -31.06
C ALA A 37 -28.91 -7.60 -29.98
N LEU A 38 -29.16 -8.87 -30.35
CA LEU A 38 -29.14 -10.00 -29.40
C LEU A 38 -27.73 -10.20 -28.82
N MET A 39 -26.68 -10.00 -29.62
CA MET A 39 -25.32 -10.16 -29.17
C MET A 39 -24.93 -9.07 -28.18
N ALA A 40 -25.25 -7.82 -28.49
CA ALA A 40 -25.08 -6.69 -27.58
C ALA A 40 -25.86 -6.90 -26.26
N TYR A 41 -27.12 -7.33 -26.35
CA TYR A 41 -27.94 -7.64 -25.18
C TYR A 41 -27.36 -8.78 -24.33
N THR A 42 -26.88 -9.86 -24.97
CA THR A 42 -26.27 -11.00 -24.26
C THR A 42 -24.99 -10.57 -23.54
N ILE A 43 -24.16 -9.76 -24.21
CA ILE A 43 -22.93 -9.19 -23.66
C ILE A 43 -23.22 -8.33 -22.42
N VAL A 44 -24.22 -7.46 -22.50
CA VAL A 44 -24.59 -6.55 -21.41
C VAL A 44 -25.30 -7.28 -20.26
N ARG A 45 -26.30 -8.12 -20.56
CA ARG A 45 -27.13 -8.79 -19.54
C ARG A 45 -26.37 -9.86 -18.76
N TYR A 46 -25.45 -10.57 -19.40
CA TYR A 46 -24.67 -11.65 -18.76
C TYR A 46 -23.25 -11.25 -18.38
N ARG A 47 -22.91 -9.95 -18.45
CA ARG A 47 -21.57 -9.40 -18.14
C ARG A 47 -20.43 -10.15 -18.85
N LEU A 48 -20.69 -10.64 -20.05
CA LEU A 48 -19.66 -11.25 -20.89
C LEU A 48 -18.75 -10.11 -21.36
N MET A 49 -17.47 -10.16 -20.96
CA MET A 49 -16.52 -9.03 -21.00
C MET A 49 -16.87 -7.90 -20.02
N ASN A 50 -15.91 -7.55 -19.15
CA ASN A 50 -16.01 -6.48 -18.15
C ASN A 50 -16.16 -5.09 -18.82
N ILE A 51 -17.34 -4.80 -19.37
CA ILE A 51 -17.64 -3.60 -20.18
C ILE A 51 -18.14 -2.42 -19.34
N SER A 52 -18.42 -2.60 -18.05
CA SER A 52 -18.86 -1.52 -17.14
C SER A 52 -17.87 -0.34 -17.09
N VAL A 53 -16.57 -0.61 -17.23
CA VAL A 53 -15.52 0.42 -17.30
C VAL A 53 -15.47 1.10 -18.67
N VAL A 54 -15.90 0.42 -19.73
CA VAL A 54 -15.88 0.91 -21.12
C VAL A 54 -17.06 1.84 -21.38
N LEU A 55 -18.26 1.50 -20.90
CA LEU A 55 -19.45 2.33 -21.08
C LEU A 55 -19.35 3.66 -20.33
N ASN A 56 -18.92 3.64 -19.06
CA ASN A 56 -18.82 4.86 -18.25
C ASN A 56 -17.74 5.82 -18.77
N LYS A 57 -16.64 5.30 -19.32
CA LYS A 57 -15.61 6.13 -19.94
C LYS A 57 -16.06 6.63 -21.32
N GLY A 58 -16.64 5.75 -22.14
CA GLY A 58 -17.23 6.04 -23.46
C GLY A 58 -18.28 7.15 -23.42
N LEU A 59 -19.20 7.09 -22.46
CA LEU A 59 -20.27 8.08 -22.30
C LEU A 59 -19.71 9.44 -21.86
N GLY A 60 -18.74 9.44 -20.94
CA GLY A 60 -18.03 10.65 -20.53
C GLY A 60 -17.27 11.30 -21.70
N TYR A 61 -16.68 10.49 -22.58
CA TYR A 61 -16.01 10.99 -23.79
C TYR A 61 -16.99 11.64 -24.78
N ALA A 62 -18.14 11.02 -25.00
CA ALA A 62 -19.15 11.53 -25.91
C ALA A 62 -19.78 12.85 -25.42
N ILE A 63 -20.01 13.00 -24.11
CA ILE A 63 -20.63 14.20 -23.52
C ILE A 63 -19.69 15.42 -23.59
N VAL A 64 -18.41 15.26 -23.22
CA VAL A 64 -17.46 16.39 -23.27
C VAL A 64 -17.19 16.82 -24.72
N LEU A 65 -17.06 15.86 -25.64
CA LEU A 65 -16.91 16.16 -27.07
C LEU A 65 -18.16 16.87 -27.61
N ALA A 66 -19.36 16.42 -27.23
CA ALA A 66 -20.60 17.09 -27.59
C ALA A 66 -20.63 18.52 -27.06
N ILE A 67 -20.23 18.78 -25.80
CA ILE A 67 -20.20 20.14 -25.24
C ILE A 67 -19.24 21.06 -26.00
N ILE A 68 -18.01 20.61 -26.31
CA ILE A 68 -17.02 21.43 -27.02
C ILE A 68 -17.49 21.70 -28.46
N VAL A 69 -17.92 20.68 -29.17
CA VAL A 69 -18.39 20.78 -30.57
C VAL A 69 -19.67 21.62 -30.64
N VAL A 70 -20.61 21.43 -29.71
CA VAL A 70 -21.86 22.19 -29.67
C VAL A 70 -21.60 23.65 -29.28
N ALA A 71 -20.75 23.95 -28.30
CA ALA A 71 -20.44 25.33 -27.93
C ALA A 71 -19.74 26.11 -29.06
N THR A 72 -18.78 25.48 -29.75
CA THR A 72 -18.12 26.08 -30.92
C THR A 72 -19.05 26.18 -32.12
N SER A 73 -19.89 25.18 -32.36
CA SER A 73 -20.90 25.21 -33.44
C SER A 73 -21.98 26.25 -33.18
N ILE A 74 -22.42 26.43 -31.93
CA ILE A 74 -23.37 27.47 -31.52
C ILE A 74 -22.75 28.86 -31.71
N GLY A 75 -21.49 29.07 -31.29
CA GLY A 75 -20.79 30.33 -31.55
C GLY A 75 -20.62 30.63 -33.05
N ALA A 76 -20.37 29.59 -33.84
CA ALA A 76 -20.25 29.68 -35.30
C ALA A 76 -21.61 30.01 -35.97
N VAL A 77 -22.70 29.36 -35.55
CA VAL A 77 -24.07 29.59 -36.03
C VAL A 77 -24.59 30.97 -35.61
N LEU A 78 -24.35 31.40 -34.37
CA LEU A 78 -24.73 32.72 -33.85
C LEU A 78 -24.02 33.87 -34.59
N SER A 79 -22.86 33.61 -35.21
CA SER A 79 -22.11 34.62 -35.97
C SER A 79 -22.67 34.89 -37.37
N ASN A 80 -23.59 34.05 -37.88
CA ASN A 80 -24.08 34.06 -39.27
C ASN A 80 -22.98 33.98 -40.37
N ARG A 81 -21.71 33.75 -39.98
CA ARG A 81 -20.54 33.71 -40.88
C ARG A 81 -20.06 32.28 -41.16
N ALA A 82 -20.41 31.32 -40.32
CA ALA A 82 -19.88 29.97 -40.41
C ALA A 82 -20.49 29.17 -41.58
N THR A 83 -19.63 28.71 -42.47
CA THR A 83 -19.95 27.76 -43.54
C THR A 83 -19.40 26.39 -43.19
N GLY A 84 -19.92 25.32 -43.81
CA GLY A 84 -19.37 23.97 -43.61
C GLY A 84 -17.88 23.84 -43.95
N HIS A 85 -17.33 24.78 -44.71
CA HIS A 85 -15.92 24.87 -45.10
C HIS A 85 -15.08 25.73 -44.14
N SER A 86 -15.68 26.69 -43.42
CA SER A 86 -14.94 27.57 -42.50
C SER A 86 -14.89 27.05 -41.07
N THR A 87 -15.85 26.20 -40.65
CA THR A 87 -15.85 25.60 -39.30
C THR A 87 -14.61 24.75 -38.96
N PRO A 88 -13.99 23.98 -39.88
CA PRO A 88 -12.86 23.13 -39.51
C PRO A 88 -11.59 23.89 -39.06
N PRO A 89 -11.13 24.95 -39.76
CA PRO A 89 -10.06 25.81 -39.24
C PRO A 89 -10.38 26.44 -37.89
N LEU A 90 -11.63 26.85 -37.63
CA LEU A 90 -12.03 27.42 -36.34
C LEU A 90 -11.82 26.43 -35.20
N LEU A 91 -12.28 25.18 -35.37
CA LEU A 91 -12.09 24.12 -34.38
C LEU A 91 -10.60 23.87 -34.12
N ALA A 92 -9.79 23.73 -35.17
CA ALA A 92 -8.35 23.55 -35.02
C ALA A 92 -7.70 24.74 -34.30
N GLY A 93 -8.07 25.98 -34.65
CA GLY A 93 -7.58 27.19 -33.98
C GLY A 93 -7.92 27.24 -32.49
N THR A 94 -9.14 26.85 -32.10
CA THR A 94 -9.53 26.77 -30.69
C THR A 94 -8.70 25.75 -29.90
N LEU A 95 -8.28 24.63 -30.52
CA LEU A 95 -7.39 23.66 -29.87
C LEU A 95 -6.01 24.26 -29.58
N PHE A 96 -5.45 25.00 -30.54
CA PHE A 96 -4.19 25.71 -30.33
C PHE A 96 -4.31 26.76 -29.22
N LEU A 97 -5.42 27.51 -29.18
CA LEU A 97 -5.66 28.51 -28.13
C LEU A 97 -5.76 27.87 -26.74
N ILE A 98 -6.52 26.77 -26.60
CA ILE A 98 -6.64 26.04 -25.33
C ILE A 98 -5.26 25.51 -24.90
N CYS A 99 -4.49 24.94 -25.83
CA CYS A 99 -3.16 24.42 -25.55
C CYS A 99 -2.19 25.54 -25.12
N ALA A 100 -2.23 26.70 -25.79
CA ALA A 100 -1.42 27.87 -25.45
C ALA A 100 -1.73 28.37 -24.04
N LEU A 101 -3.01 28.59 -23.72
CA LEU A 101 -3.44 29.06 -22.41
C LEU A 101 -3.12 28.05 -21.30
N TRP A 102 -3.30 26.76 -21.58
CA TRP A 102 -2.96 25.69 -20.64
C TRP A 102 -1.47 25.72 -20.30
N VAL A 103 -0.58 25.72 -21.30
CA VAL A 103 0.86 25.73 -21.07
C VAL A 103 1.31 27.01 -20.35
N LEU A 104 0.81 28.17 -20.77
CA LEU A 104 1.17 29.46 -20.18
C LEU A 104 0.70 29.60 -18.72
N SER A 105 -0.49 29.08 -18.39
CA SER A 105 -1.06 29.16 -17.03
C SER A 105 -0.28 28.34 -15.99
N ASN A 106 0.44 27.29 -16.40
CA ASN A 106 1.13 26.41 -15.46
C ASN A 106 2.49 26.95 -15.01
N ASN A 107 3.28 27.52 -15.93
CA ASN A 107 4.57 28.13 -15.60
C ASN A 107 4.94 29.19 -16.65
N PRO A 108 4.47 30.44 -16.48
CA PRO A 108 4.70 31.52 -17.44
C PRO A 108 6.14 32.05 -17.43
N ARG A 109 6.96 31.67 -16.43
CA ARG A 109 8.37 32.08 -16.33
C ARG A 109 9.31 31.17 -17.12
N SER A 110 8.86 29.99 -17.51
CA SER A 110 9.65 29.06 -18.33
C SER A 110 9.73 29.55 -19.78
N THR A 111 10.95 29.69 -20.30
CA THR A 111 11.23 30.09 -21.69
C THR A 111 10.57 29.14 -22.69
N SER A 112 10.68 27.81 -22.47
CA SER A 112 10.06 26.81 -23.34
C SER A 112 8.53 26.94 -23.38
N ASN A 113 7.88 27.20 -22.24
CA ASN A 113 6.43 27.35 -22.16
C ASN A 113 5.95 28.59 -22.89
N THR A 114 6.66 29.71 -22.72
CA THR A 114 6.33 30.99 -23.37
C THR A 114 6.50 30.90 -24.88
N ILE A 115 7.61 30.31 -25.37
CA ILE A 115 7.85 30.15 -26.81
C ILE A 115 6.83 29.18 -27.42
N PHE A 116 6.54 28.05 -26.76
CA PHE A 116 5.53 27.11 -27.25
C PHE A 116 4.13 27.75 -27.31
N SER A 117 3.78 28.56 -26.31
CA SER A 117 2.53 29.32 -26.31
C SER A 117 2.48 30.33 -27.46
N ALA A 118 3.61 30.95 -27.81
CA ALA A 118 3.71 31.82 -28.97
C ALA A 118 3.60 31.05 -30.31
N VAL A 119 4.18 29.84 -30.43
CA VAL A 119 3.94 28.92 -31.57
C VAL A 119 2.44 28.65 -31.72
N CYS A 120 1.78 28.29 -30.63
CA CYS A 120 0.34 28.00 -30.63
C CYS A 120 -0.50 29.24 -30.96
N GLY A 121 -0.10 30.42 -30.47
CA GLY A 121 -0.73 31.70 -30.80
C GLY A 121 -0.62 32.05 -32.29
N ALA A 122 0.56 31.89 -32.89
CA ALA A 122 0.77 32.10 -34.32
C ALA A 122 -0.05 31.13 -35.19
N ALA A 123 -0.11 29.85 -34.80
CA ALA A 123 -0.96 28.85 -35.45
C ALA A 123 -2.46 29.16 -35.28
N CYS A 124 -2.87 29.66 -34.11
CA CYS A 124 -4.25 30.10 -33.86
C CYS A 124 -4.62 31.29 -34.76
N LEU A 125 -3.75 32.29 -34.91
CA LEU A 125 -3.96 33.43 -35.82
C LEU A 125 -4.13 32.98 -37.27
N TRP A 126 -3.29 32.05 -37.71
CA TRP A 126 -3.42 31.44 -39.04
C TRP A 126 -4.78 30.75 -39.21
N LEU A 127 -5.15 29.85 -38.31
CA LEU A 127 -6.35 29.02 -38.44
C LEU A 127 -7.65 29.82 -38.25
N PHE A 128 -7.65 30.78 -37.34
CA PHE A 128 -8.76 31.71 -37.18
C PHE A 128 -8.88 32.66 -38.39
N GLY A 129 -7.75 33.12 -38.92
CA GLY A 129 -7.70 33.89 -40.16
C GLY A 129 -8.28 33.12 -41.35
N CYS A 130 -7.99 31.81 -41.47
CA CYS A 130 -8.61 30.94 -42.48
C CYS A 130 -10.13 30.82 -42.32
N PHE A 131 -10.63 30.68 -41.08
CA PHE A 131 -12.08 30.71 -40.83
C PHE A 131 -12.72 32.00 -41.34
N MET A 132 -12.11 33.14 -41.04
CA MET A 132 -12.62 34.44 -41.47
C MET A 132 -12.49 34.65 -42.98
N LEU A 133 -11.39 34.23 -43.58
CA LEU A 133 -11.15 34.31 -45.02
C LEU A 133 -12.17 33.47 -45.83
N PHE A 134 -12.45 32.24 -45.38
CA PHE A 134 -13.42 31.36 -46.07
C PHE A 134 -14.87 31.86 -45.92
N SER A 135 -15.10 32.72 -44.92
CA SER A 135 -16.41 33.33 -44.65
C SER A 135 -16.54 34.74 -45.24
N ALA A 136 -15.46 35.29 -45.83
CA ALA A 136 -15.42 36.67 -46.32
C ALA A 136 -16.25 36.83 -47.61
N SER A 137 -17.20 37.75 -47.58
CA SER A 137 -18.07 38.03 -48.74
C SER A 137 -17.45 39.08 -49.68
N ARG A 138 -16.65 40.00 -49.12
CA ARG A 138 -16.01 41.10 -49.86
C ARG A 138 -14.50 40.90 -50.00
N GLU A 139 -13.93 41.49 -51.04
CA GLU A 139 -12.50 41.33 -51.38
C GLU A 139 -11.57 42.09 -50.45
N ASP A 140 -11.99 43.28 -49.99
CA ASP A 140 -11.30 44.11 -49.00
C ASP A 140 -11.19 43.41 -47.65
N GLU A 141 -12.29 42.81 -47.18
CA GLU A 141 -12.32 41.99 -45.97
C GLU A 141 -11.40 40.76 -46.09
N ALA A 142 -11.44 40.07 -47.24
CA ALA A 142 -10.58 38.91 -47.48
C ALA A 142 -9.09 39.28 -47.50
N LEU A 143 -8.72 40.45 -48.04
CA LEU A 143 -7.33 40.91 -48.06
C LEU A 143 -6.80 41.17 -46.65
N PHE A 144 -7.62 41.78 -45.78
CA PHE A 144 -7.29 41.95 -44.36
C PHE A 144 -7.03 40.60 -43.67
N TRP A 145 -7.90 39.61 -43.86
CA TRP A 145 -7.71 38.29 -43.24
C TRP A 145 -6.52 37.52 -43.80
N VAL A 146 -6.19 37.71 -45.07
CA VAL A 146 -4.93 37.24 -45.65
C VAL A 146 -3.74 37.85 -44.90
N GLN A 147 -3.76 39.15 -44.62
CA GLN A 147 -2.67 39.79 -43.86
C GLN A 147 -2.57 39.22 -42.43
N VAL A 148 -3.69 38.95 -41.76
CA VAL A 148 -3.71 38.30 -40.45
C VAL A 148 -3.13 36.88 -40.51
N ILE A 149 -3.52 36.08 -41.51
CA ILE A 149 -3.00 34.73 -41.73
C ILE A 149 -1.47 34.76 -41.86
N TYR A 150 -0.96 35.57 -42.77
CA TYR A 150 0.47 35.60 -43.04
C TYR A 150 1.28 36.21 -41.90
N THR A 151 0.70 37.09 -41.08
CA THR A 151 1.35 37.57 -39.84
C THR A 151 1.68 36.40 -38.91
N GLY A 152 0.80 35.40 -38.78
CA GLY A 152 1.13 34.17 -38.06
C GLY A 152 2.17 33.32 -38.80
N VAL A 153 1.97 33.10 -40.11
CA VAL A 153 2.78 32.18 -40.92
C VAL A 153 4.24 32.62 -41.06
N VAL A 154 4.53 33.91 -41.21
CA VAL A 154 5.91 34.40 -41.42
C VAL A 154 6.80 34.21 -40.18
N PHE A 155 6.22 34.15 -38.97
CA PHE A 155 6.98 33.92 -37.74
C PHE A 155 6.99 32.47 -37.28
N LEU A 156 6.15 31.59 -37.84
CA LEU A 156 6.10 30.17 -37.47
C LEU A 156 7.47 29.47 -37.56
N PRO A 157 8.26 29.61 -38.66
CA PRO A 157 9.57 28.96 -38.74
C PRO A 157 10.55 29.43 -37.66
N ALA A 158 10.55 30.72 -37.33
CA ALA A 158 11.37 31.28 -36.27
C ALA A 158 10.96 30.78 -34.88
N LEU A 159 9.65 30.77 -34.60
CA LEU A 159 9.08 30.30 -33.34
C LEU A 159 9.30 28.81 -33.11
N THR A 160 9.08 27.96 -34.13
CA THR A 160 9.27 26.51 -34.01
C THR A 160 10.74 26.14 -33.88
N TYR A 161 11.64 26.83 -34.57
CA TYR A 161 13.08 26.64 -34.41
C TYR A 161 13.55 27.06 -33.01
N HIS A 162 13.09 28.21 -32.52
CA HIS A 162 13.40 28.70 -31.17
C HIS A 162 12.90 27.72 -30.10
N PHE A 163 11.69 27.17 -30.27
CA PHE A 163 11.15 26.14 -29.38
C PHE A 163 12.00 24.86 -29.42
N ALA A 164 12.37 24.38 -30.61
CA ALA A 164 13.21 23.20 -30.77
C ALA A 164 14.59 23.36 -30.10
N GLN A 165 15.18 24.54 -30.19
CA GLN A 165 16.46 24.86 -29.54
C GLN A 165 16.33 24.87 -28.02
N SER A 166 15.26 25.49 -27.50
CA SER A 166 14.94 25.54 -26.06
C SER A 166 14.75 24.14 -25.47
N LEU A 167 14.16 23.22 -26.24
CA LEU A 167 13.91 21.84 -25.81
C LEU A 167 15.15 20.93 -25.93
N SER A 168 16.04 21.20 -26.89
CA SER A 168 17.21 20.36 -27.16
C SER A 168 18.46 20.75 -26.34
N GLY A 169 18.35 21.71 -25.41
CA GLY A 169 19.44 22.13 -24.53
C GLY A 169 20.55 22.95 -25.24
N GLY A 170 20.25 23.56 -26.38
CA GLY A 170 21.22 24.36 -27.14
C GLY A 170 21.53 25.71 -26.50
N ALA A 171 22.66 26.33 -26.87
CA ALA A 171 23.07 27.64 -26.33
C ALA A 171 22.00 28.72 -26.54
N ALA A 172 21.72 29.51 -25.50
CA ALA A 172 20.71 30.58 -25.48
C ALA A 172 20.91 31.72 -26.50
N HIS A 173 22.07 31.75 -27.19
CA HIS A 173 22.46 32.79 -28.15
C HIS A 173 22.79 32.21 -29.54
N ASP A 174 21.98 31.28 -30.03
CA ASP A 174 22.10 30.85 -31.43
C ASP A 174 21.74 32.02 -32.37
N ARG A 175 22.76 32.56 -33.07
CA ARG A 175 22.61 33.65 -34.04
C ARG A 175 21.53 33.34 -35.09
N LEU A 176 21.28 32.07 -35.35
CA LEU A 176 20.29 31.62 -36.32
C LEU A 176 18.85 31.90 -35.86
N ILE A 177 18.60 32.00 -34.55
CA ILE A 177 17.29 32.43 -34.01
C ILE A 177 17.03 33.88 -34.43
N VAL A 178 17.99 34.78 -34.17
CA VAL A 178 17.88 36.21 -34.49
C VAL A 178 17.70 36.41 -36.00
N TRP A 179 18.49 35.69 -36.81
CA TRP A 179 18.34 35.71 -38.27
C TRP A 179 16.96 35.25 -38.73
N ASN A 180 16.41 34.17 -38.16
CA ASN A 180 15.08 33.71 -38.51
C ASN A 180 13.99 34.74 -38.18
N TYR A 181 14.07 35.43 -37.04
CA TYR A 181 13.13 36.52 -36.71
C TYR A 181 13.30 37.74 -37.64
N ALA A 182 14.53 38.08 -38.02
CA ALA A 182 14.80 39.16 -38.97
C ALA A 182 14.22 38.87 -40.36
N VAL A 183 14.37 37.64 -40.86
CA VAL A 183 13.77 37.21 -42.13
C VAL A 183 12.24 37.19 -42.04
N GLY A 184 11.66 36.72 -40.93
CA GLY A 184 10.23 36.79 -40.68
C GLY A 184 9.70 38.24 -40.69
N ALA A 185 10.42 39.17 -40.05
CA ALA A 185 10.08 40.60 -40.04
C ALA A 185 10.19 41.25 -41.43
N LEU A 186 11.15 40.83 -42.26
CA LEU A 186 11.26 41.25 -43.65
C LEU A 186 10.05 40.79 -44.48
N PHE A 187 9.65 39.52 -44.37
CA PHE A 187 8.44 39.06 -45.06
C PHE A 187 7.17 39.72 -44.52
N TRP A 188 7.13 40.02 -43.22
CA TRP A 188 6.02 40.75 -42.60
C TRP A 188 5.89 42.18 -43.15
N SER A 189 6.99 42.90 -43.39
CA SER A 189 6.92 44.24 -44.00
C SER A 189 6.47 44.19 -45.47
N LEU A 190 6.86 43.14 -46.19
CA LEU A 190 6.45 42.90 -47.59
C LEU A 190 4.97 42.48 -47.73
N LEU A 191 4.32 42.07 -46.64
CA LEU A 191 2.92 41.66 -46.62
C LEU A 191 1.95 42.73 -47.14
N PHE A 192 2.25 43.99 -46.87
CA PHE A 192 1.40 45.13 -47.25
C PHE A 192 1.63 45.60 -48.70
N THR A 193 2.37 44.82 -49.48
CA THR A 193 2.69 45.09 -50.89
C THR A 193 2.15 43.97 -51.78
N PRO A 194 1.88 44.24 -53.08
CA PRO A 194 1.42 43.20 -54.02
C PRO A 194 2.50 42.16 -54.33
N TYR A 195 3.74 42.35 -53.85
CA TYR A 195 4.84 41.44 -54.11
C TYR A 195 4.67 40.08 -53.42
N LEU A 196 4.02 40.02 -52.25
CA LEU A 196 3.82 38.76 -51.52
C LEU A 196 2.47 38.12 -51.83
N VAL A 197 1.41 38.92 -51.95
CA VAL A 197 0.08 38.47 -52.33
C VAL A 197 -0.48 39.41 -53.41
N ASP A 198 -0.78 38.85 -54.58
CA ASP A 198 -1.26 39.58 -55.75
C ASP A 198 -2.71 39.18 -56.09
N GLY A 199 -3.62 39.50 -55.15
CA GLY A 199 -5.05 39.18 -55.25
C GLY A 199 -5.44 37.84 -54.62
N GLN A 200 -6.56 37.28 -55.08
CA GLN A 200 -7.17 36.08 -54.49
C GLN A 200 -7.73 35.15 -55.56
N TYR A 201 -7.63 33.84 -55.32
CA TYR A 201 -8.42 32.84 -56.02
C TYR A 201 -9.77 32.65 -55.31
N VAL A 202 -10.80 32.34 -56.09
CA VAL A 202 -12.12 31.95 -55.58
C VAL A 202 -12.29 30.46 -55.87
N TYR A 203 -12.38 29.67 -54.80
CA TYR A 203 -12.62 28.24 -54.86
C TYR A 203 -14.02 27.90 -54.32
N TYR A 204 -14.44 26.64 -54.49
CA TYR A 204 -15.74 26.18 -54.00
C TYR A 204 -15.91 26.27 -52.46
N TRP A 205 -14.81 26.44 -51.72
CA TRP A 205 -14.79 26.55 -50.27
C TRP A 205 -14.57 27.97 -49.74
N GLY A 206 -14.37 28.95 -50.63
CA GLY A 206 -14.13 30.34 -50.27
C GLY A 206 -12.97 30.97 -51.03
N ARG A 207 -12.57 32.17 -50.59
CA ARG A 207 -11.42 32.92 -51.13
C ARG A 207 -10.10 32.36 -50.59
N TYR A 208 -9.04 32.44 -51.38
CA TYR A 208 -7.69 32.04 -50.99
C TYR A 208 -6.64 32.99 -51.57
N PRO A 209 -5.54 33.31 -50.88
CA PRO A 209 -4.52 34.23 -51.38
C PRO A 209 -3.87 33.75 -52.68
N LYS A 210 -3.71 34.64 -53.65
CA LYS A 210 -2.94 34.39 -54.88
C LYS A 210 -1.48 34.80 -54.67
N ALA A 211 -0.55 33.89 -54.99
CA ALA A 211 0.88 34.12 -54.82
C ALA A 211 1.37 35.32 -55.65
N GLY A 212 2.00 36.30 -54.98
CA GLY A 212 2.77 37.35 -55.65
C GLY A 212 4.18 36.88 -56.07
N VAL A 213 4.94 37.76 -56.73
CA VAL A 213 6.27 37.44 -57.28
C VAL A 213 7.28 36.96 -56.22
N LEU A 214 7.18 37.47 -54.99
CA LEU A 214 8.06 37.11 -53.88
C LEU A 214 7.52 35.96 -53.01
N HIS A 215 6.30 35.49 -53.25
CA HIS A 215 5.69 34.39 -52.48
C HIS A 215 6.49 33.08 -52.52
N PRO A 216 7.10 32.65 -53.65
CA PRO A 216 7.93 31.43 -53.67
C PRO A 216 9.09 31.47 -52.68
N TRP A 217 9.68 32.65 -52.43
CA TRP A 217 10.75 32.83 -51.46
C TRP A 217 10.26 32.66 -50.02
N LEU A 218 9.03 33.09 -49.72
CA LEU A 218 8.39 32.81 -48.44
C LEU A 218 8.18 31.30 -48.25
N VAL A 219 7.69 30.59 -49.27
CA VAL A 219 7.52 29.14 -49.20
C VAL A 219 8.86 28.44 -48.99
N ALA A 220 9.92 28.86 -49.70
CA ALA A 220 11.27 28.34 -49.50
C ALA A 220 11.78 28.56 -48.07
N TYR A 221 11.53 29.75 -47.49
CA TYR A 221 11.86 30.05 -46.09
C TYR A 221 11.10 29.15 -45.11
N VAL A 222 9.80 28.96 -45.29
CA VAL A 222 8.98 28.07 -44.44
C VAL A 222 9.45 26.62 -44.53
N VAL A 223 9.73 26.13 -45.74
CA VAL A 223 10.24 24.78 -45.99
C VAL A 223 11.61 24.56 -45.35
N ALA A 224 12.54 25.51 -45.55
CA ALA A 224 13.88 25.44 -44.98
C ALA A 224 13.87 25.52 -43.45
N GLY A 225 13.10 26.46 -42.87
CA GLY A 225 13.00 26.61 -41.42
C GLY A 225 12.31 25.43 -40.74
N GLY A 226 11.27 24.88 -41.35
CA GLY A 226 10.61 23.65 -40.87
C GLY A 226 11.53 22.43 -40.94
N GLY A 227 12.21 22.22 -42.07
CA GLY A 227 13.18 21.13 -42.24
C GLY A 227 14.34 21.22 -41.23
N LEU A 228 14.87 22.42 -41.01
CA LEU A 228 15.93 22.66 -40.03
C LEU A 228 15.45 22.38 -38.59
N THR A 229 14.22 22.77 -38.25
CA THR A 229 13.62 22.50 -36.93
C THR A 229 13.51 21.00 -36.67
N VAL A 230 12.98 20.23 -37.64
CA VAL A 230 12.87 18.77 -37.53
C VAL A 230 14.24 18.12 -37.43
N TYR A 231 15.21 18.57 -38.24
CA TYR A 231 16.58 18.07 -38.21
C TYR A 231 17.24 18.28 -36.84
N ARG A 232 17.13 19.47 -36.25
CA ARG A 232 17.69 19.77 -34.92
C ARG A 232 17.11 18.86 -33.84
N LEU A 233 15.79 18.69 -33.81
CA LEU A 233 15.14 17.81 -32.84
C LEU A 233 15.51 16.34 -33.04
N TYR A 234 15.67 15.91 -34.30
CA TYR A 234 16.13 14.56 -34.61
C TYR A 234 17.57 14.32 -34.14
N GLN A 235 18.46 15.30 -34.32
CA GLN A 235 19.81 15.24 -33.76
C GLN A 235 19.79 15.16 -32.23
N GLY A 236 18.98 16.00 -31.57
CA GLY A 236 18.78 15.96 -30.12
C GLY A 236 18.28 14.59 -29.64
N TYR A 237 17.30 14.01 -30.35
CA TYR A 237 16.77 12.68 -30.09
C TYR A 237 17.85 11.59 -30.21
N ARG A 238 18.64 11.62 -31.30
CA ARG A 238 19.73 10.66 -31.54
C ARG A 238 20.82 10.73 -30.47
N LEU A 239 21.15 11.93 -29.98
CA LEU A 239 22.16 12.16 -28.95
C LEU A 239 21.73 11.66 -27.56
N HIS A 240 20.44 11.75 -27.24
CA HIS A 240 19.91 11.40 -25.91
C HIS A 240 19.24 10.03 -25.82
N LEU A 241 19.23 9.27 -26.93
CA LEU A 241 18.59 7.96 -27.03
C LEU A 241 19.13 6.94 -26.00
N SER A 242 20.42 7.03 -25.66
CA SER A 242 21.11 6.16 -24.70
C SER A 242 21.23 6.76 -23.29
N SER A 243 21.13 8.08 -23.17
CA SER A 243 21.53 8.82 -21.95
C SER A 243 20.34 9.18 -21.05
N SER A 244 19.16 9.44 -21.63
CA SER A 244 17.94 9.75 -20.86
C SER A 244 16.69 9.27 -21.63
N PRO A 245 16.08 8.15 -21.21
CA PRO A 245 14.88 7.60 -21.86
C PRO A 245 13.70 8.56 -21.89
N LEU A 246 13.57 9.41 -20.86
CA LEU A 246 12.51 10.41 -20.76
C LEU A 246 12.70 11.53 -21.80
N LEU A 247 13.89 12.12 -21.86
CA LEU A 247 14.22 13.16 -22.84
C LEU A 247 14.20 12.62 -24.28
N GLY A 248 14.62 11.37 -24.48
CA GLY A 248 14.49 10.68 -25.77
C GLY A 248 13.02 10.51 -26.20
N ALA A 249 12.13 10.13 -25.28
CA ALA A 249 10.70 10.03 -25.58
C ALA A 249 10.09 11.40 -25.89
N GLN A 250 10.40 12.41 -25.07
CA GLN A 250 10.00 13.80 -25.26
C GLN A 250 10.35 14.34 -26.67
N LEU A 251 11.61 14.17 -27.08
CA LEU A 251 12.08 14.61 -28.39
C LEU A 251 11.46 13.80 -29.53
N LYS A 252 11.29 12.47 -29.38
CA LYS A 252 10.64 11.62 -30.38
C LYS A 252 9.22 12.10 -30.72
N TYR A 253 8.37 12.30 -29.71
CA TYR A 253 6.99 12.75 -29.95
C TYR A 253 6.94 14.17 -30.53
N THR A 254 7.87 15.03 -30.14
CA THR A 254 7.97 16.40 -30.66
C THR A 254 8.41 16.42 -32.12
N VAL A 255 9.34 15.54 -32.54
CA VAL A 255 9.71 15.32 -33.95
C VAL A 255 8.51 14.88 -34.77
N VAL A 256 7.77 13.87 -34.30
CA VAL A 256 6.58 13.36 -34.99
C VAL A 256 5.51 14.44 -35.13
N ALA A 257 5.25 15.19 -34.05
CA ALA A 257 4.25 16.26 -34.08
C ALA A 257 4.65 17.38 -35.04
N LEU A 258 5.88 17.87 -35.00
CA LEU A 258 6.33 18.94 -35.88
C LEU A 258 6.43 18.50 -37.34
N ALA A 259 6.79 17.24 -37.62
CA ALA A 259 6.71 16.69 -38.96
C ALA A 259 5.27 16.65 -39.50
N LEU A 260 4.30 16.24 -38.66
CA LEU A 260 2.87 16.30 -39.00
C LEU A 260 2.40 17.74 -39.24
N GLY A 261 2.78 18.68 -38.37
CA GLY A 261 2.46 20.10 -38.55
C GLY A 261 3.09 20.68 -39.81
N PHE A 262 4.30 20.25 -40.17
CA PHE A 262 5.00 20.69 -41.38
C PHE A 262 4.30 20.23 -42.66
N LEU A 263 3.68 19.05 -42.67
CA LEU A 263 2.85 18.60 -43.81
C LEU A 263 1.65 19.52 -44.08
N ALA A 264 1.26 20.36 -43.13
CA ALA A 264 0.24 21.39 -43.36
C ALA A 264 0.68 22.48 -44.36
N SER A 265 1.98 22.59 -44.63
CA SER A 265 2.52 23.48 -45.69
C SER A 265 2.10 23.07 -47.10
N LEU A 266 1.51 21.88 -47.30
CA LEU A 266 0.86 21.51 -48.57
C LEU A 266 -0.25 22.49 -48.96
N ASP A 267 -0.84 23.21 -47.99
CA ASP A 267 -1.86 24.24 -48.23
C ASP A 267 -1.30 25.48 -48.99
N PHE A 268 0.01 25.55 -49.24
CA PHE A 268 0.57 26.57 -50.15
C PHE A 268 0.32 26.28 -51.63
N LEU A 269 -0.04 25.06 -52.02
CA LEU A 269 -0.31 24.71 -53.41
C LEU A 269 -1.51 25.50 -53.97
N GLN A 270 -2.49 25.79 -53.12
CA GLN A 270 -3.69 26.56 -53.43
C GLN A 270 -3.37 28.02 -53.78
N ASN A 271 -2.24 28.55 -53.30
CA ASN A 271 -1.76 29.88 -53.69
C ASN A 271 -1.37 29.99 -55.16
N TYR A 272 -1.16 28.86 -55.84
CA TYR A 272 -0.74 28.77 -57.24
C TYR A 272 -1.87 28.26 -58.16
N GLY A 273 -3.12 28.27 -57.69
CA GLY A 273 -4.28 27.89 -58.51
C GLY A 273 -4.69 26.42 -58.41
N VAL A 274 -4.10 25.62 -57.52
CA VAL A 274 -4.45 24.20 -57.38
C VAL A 274 -5.74 24.03 -56.56
N GLY A 275 -6.80 23.55 -57.22
CA GLY A 275 -8.17 23.52 -56.68
C GLY A 275 -8.54 22.34 -55.76
N PHE A 276 -7.79 22.08 -54.68
CA PHE A 276 -8.23 21.16 -53.62
C PHE A 276 -8.40 21.87 -52.27
N TYR A 277 -9.40 21.40 -51.52
CA TYR A 277 -9.75 21.98 -50.23
C TYR A 277 -8.58 21.85 -49.23
N PRO A 278 -8.16 22.94 -48.55
CA PRO A 278 -7.03 22.94 -47.63
C PRO A 278 -7.21 21.89 -46.54
N VAL A 279 -6.21 21.04 -46.31
CA VAL A 279 -6.27 19.97 -45.29
C VAL A 279 -5.26 20.17 -44.18
N GLY A 280 -4.39 21.17 -44.31
CA GLY A 280 -3.33 21.44 -43.36
C GLY A 280 -3.82 21.74 -41.94
N TYR A 281 -5.02 22.30 -41.79
CA TYR A 281 -5.61 22.50 -40.46
C TYR A 281 -5.88 21.19 -39.71
N LEU A 282 -6.14 20.06 -40.40
CA LEU A 282 -6.30 18.73 -39.78
C LEU A 282 -4.96 18.24 -39.23
N LEU A 283 -3.92 18.38 -40.05
CA LEU A 283 -2.56 17.98 -39.72
C LEU A 283 -1.99 18.84 -38.59
N ALA A 284 -2.31 20.14 -38.57
CA ALA A 284 -1.98 21.05 -37.47
C ALA A 284 -2.76 20.70 -36.18
N GLY A 285 -4.05 20.37 -36.27
CA GLY A 285 -4.82 19.90 -35.11
C GLY A 285 -4.30 18.58 -34.53
N LEU A 286 -3.87 17.66 -35.39
CA LEU A 286 -3.22 16.41 -34.98
C LEU A 286 -1.86 16.69 -34.32
N SER A 287 -1.05 17.60 -34.88
CA SER A 287 0.27 17.92 -34.33
C SER A 287 0.19 18.47 -32.91
N VAL A 288 -0.68 19.46 -32.65
CA VAL A 288 -0.83 20.04 -31.31
C VAL A 288 -1.38 19.03 -30.30
N THR A 289 -2.19 18.07 -30.75
CA THR A 289 -2.66 16.96 -29.90
C THR A 289 -1.50 16.04 -29.49
N VAL A 290 -0.62 15.68 -30.43
CA VAL A 290 0.55 14.85 -30.14
C VAL A 290 1.50 15.57 -29.18
N VAL A 291 1.73 16.88 -29.36
CA VAL A 291 2.54 17.67 -28.41
C VAL A 291 1.87 17.75 -27.04
N ALA A 292 0.58 18.04 -26.96
CA ALA A 292 -0.16 18.08 -25.69
C ALA A 292 -0.08 16.74 -24.94
N TYR A 293 -0.16 15.63 -25.66
CA TYR A 293 0.06 14.29 -25.10
C TYR A 293 1.47 14.13 -24.55
N ALA A 294 2.48 14.58 -25.31
CA ALA A 294 3.86 14.53 -24.86
C ALA A 294 4.10 15.36 -23.59
N ILE A 295 3.50 16.56 -23.50
CA ILE A 295 3.54 17.43 -22.33
C ILE A 295 2.98 16.72 -21.10
N ALA A 296 1.77 16.15 -21.19
CA ALA A 296 1.12 15.54 -20.03
C ALA A 296 1.67 14.16 -19.64
N ARG A 297 2.17 13.37 -20.61
CA ARG A 297 2.63 12.00 -20.36
C ARG A 297 4.11 11.93 -20.01
N TYR A 298 4.94 12.73 -20.66
CA TYR A 298 6.39 12.67 -20.54
C TYR A 298 6.99 13.94 -19.92
N GLU A 299 6.16 14.84 -19.36
CA GLU A 299 6.64 16.05 -18.70
C GLU A 299 7.56 16.87 -19.64
N LEU A 300 7.17 16.98 -20.92
CA LEU A 300 7.94 17.65 -21.97
C LEU A 300 8.38 19.08 -21.58
N MET A 301 7.63 19.70 -20.68
CA MET A 301 7.81 21.06 -20.22
C MET A 301 7.54 21.12 -18.72
N ASP A 302 8.10 22.14 -18.06
CA ASP A 302 7.87 22.45 -16.64
C ASP A 302 6.43 22.89 -16.41
N VAL A 303 5.54 21.91 -16.37
CA VAL A 303 4.13 22.05 -16.02
C VAL A 303 4.01 21.43 -14.64
N SER A 304 3.75 22.28 -13.63
CA SER A 304 3.64 21.85 -12.24
C SER A 304 2.62 20.72 -12.08
N PHE A 305 2.90 19.83 -11.12
CA PHE A 305 2.15 18.60 -10.87
C PHE A 305 0.64 18.86 -10.87
N VAL A 306 -0.06 18.50 -11.96
CA VAL A 306 -1.52 18.55 -11.98
C VAL A 306 -2.02 17.40 -11.13
N PRO A 307 -2.72 17.65 -9.99
CA PRO A 307 -3.14 16.62 -9.03
C PRO A 307 -4.11 15.57 -9.60
N SER A 308 -4.53 15.73 -10.87
CA SER A 308 -5.36 14.79 -11.60
C SER A 308 -4.78 14.42 -12.97
N ARG A 309 -3.53 13.92 -13.03
CA ARG A 309 -2.93 13.30 -14.25
C ARG A 309 -3.90 12.45 -15.08
N PRO A 310 -4.75 11.56 -14.50
CA PRO A 310 -5.73 10.82 -15.30
C PRO A 310 -6.81 11.69 -15.98
N LYS A 311 -7.23 12.81 -15.39
CA LYS A 311 -8.21 13.75 -16.01
C LYS A 311 -7.59 14.60 -17.12
N VAL A 312 -6.31 14.97 -16.99
CA VAL A 312 -5.58 15.68 -18.05
C VAL A 312 -5.35 14.76 -19.25
N MET A 313 -4.90 13.53 -19.02
CA MET A 313 -4.77 12.53 -20.09
C MET A 313 -6.12 12.20 -20.74
N LEU A 314 -7.23 12.27 -20.00
CA LEU A 314 -8.59 12.16 -20.55
C LEU A 314 -8.88 13.29 -21.55
N SER A 315 -8.59 14.53 -21.14
CA SER A 315 -8.86 15.74 -21.90
C SER A 315 -8.04 15.80 -23.20
N ILE A 316 -6.79 15.34 -23.17
CA ILE A 316 -5.93 15.28 -24.35
C ILE A 316 -6.39 14.21 -25.34
N LYS A 317 -6.81 13.03 -24.84
CA LYS A 317 -7.40 11.99 -25.70
C LYS A 317 -8.68 12.49 -26.38
N LEU A 318 -9.49 13.26 -25.66
CA LEU A 318 -10.67 13.94 -26.20
C LEU A 318 -10.32 14.99 -27.25
N MET A 319 -9.25 15.76 -27.03
CA MET A 319 -8.76 16.74 -28.01
C MET A 319 -8.41 16.09 -29.35
N GLY A 320 -7.79 14.90 -29.32
CA GLY A 320 -7.44 14.15 -30.53
C GLY A 320 -8.62 13.57 -31.32
N LEU A 321 -9.81 13.51 -30.72
CA LEU A 321 -11.03 13.06 -31.40
C LEU A 321 -11.56 14.08 -32.41
N ILE A 322 -11.32 15.36 -32.18
CA ILE A 322 -11.78 16.45 -33.05
C ILE A 322 -11.16 16.33 -34.45
N PRO A 323 -9.83 16.29 -34.65
CA PRO A 323 -9.25 16.14 -35.99
C PRO A 323 -9.65 14.80 -36.65
N ALA A 324 -9.86 13.73 -35.88
CA ALA A 324 -10.33 12.45 -36.41
C ALA A 324 -11.77 12.52 -36.96
N TYR A 325 -12.68 13.18 -36.25
CA TYR A 325 -14.05 13.43 -36.73
C TYR A 325 -14.05 14.27 -38.01
N MET A 326 -13.23 15.32 -38.06
CA MET A 326 -13.10 16.18 -39.23
C MET A 326 -12.51 15.44 -40.44
N MET A 327 -11.58 14.50 -40.22
CA MET A 327 -11.05 13.63 -41.27
C MET A 327 -12.11 12.69 -41.82
N ILE A 328 -12.97 12.12 -40.98
CA ILE A 328 -14.11 11.29 -41.43
C ILE A 328 -15.10 12.12 -42.26
N LEU A 329 -15.41 13.34 -41.80
CA LEU A 329 -16.24 14.28 -42.57
C LEU A 329 -15.64 14.60 -43.94
N LEU A 330 -14.33 14.81 -44.01
CA LEU A 330 -13.62 15.07 -45.26
C LEU A 330 -13.69 13.85 -46.20
N VAL A 331 -13.44 12.64 -45.68
CA VAL A 331 -13.53 11.40 -46.47
C VAL A 331 -14.95 11.22 -47.01
N ILE A 332 -15.97 11.36 -46.18
CA ILE A 332 -17.36 11.29 -46.63
C ILE A 332 -17.61 12.31 -47.74
N ARG A 333 -17.12 13.55 -47.59
CA ARG A 333 -17.29 14.60 -48.60
C ARG A 333 -16.62 14.27 -49.93
N ILE A 334 -15.41 13.70 -49.89
CA ILE A 334 -14.65 13.25 -51.07
C ILE A 334 -15.47 12.21 -51.85
N PHE A 335 -16.10 11.26 -51.16
CA PHE A 335 -16.86 10.18 -51.80
C PHE A 335 -18.29 10.57 -52.20
N THR A 336 -18.98 11.39 -51.39
CA THR A 336 -20.42 11.64 -51.54
C THR A 336 -20.77 12.99 -52.16
N GLY A 337 -19.79 13.89 -52.35
CA GLY A 337 -20.08 15.18 -52.94
C GLY A 337 -20.82 16.17 -52.02
N THR A 338 -21.18 15.79 -50.78
CA THR A 338 -21.81 16.69 -49.79
C THR A 338 -21.36 16.35 -48.35
N PHE A 339 -21.66 17.22 -47.38
CA PHE A 339 -21.38 16.93 -45.97
C PHE A 339 -22.55 16.16 -45.34
N HIS A 340 -22.28 14.93 -44.88
CA HIS A 340 -23.27 14.13 -44.14
C HIS A 340 -22.88 13.98 -42.67
N TYR A 341 -23.30 14.94 -41.83
CA TYR A 341 -22.96 14.98 -40.41
C TYR A 341 -23.44 13.76 -39.61
N LEU A 342 -24.63 13.24 -39.92
CA LEU A 342 -25.20 12.05 -39.28
C LEU A 342 -24.34 10.80 -39.59
N LEU A 343 -23.99 10.60 -40.86
CA LEU A 343 -23.13 9.50 -41.30
C LEU A 343 -21.73 9.60 -40.67
N ALA A 344 -21.17 10.81 -40.62
CA ALA A 344 -19.90 11.06 -39.96
C ALA A 344 -19.95 10.75 -38.47
N GLY A 345 -21.04 11.11 -37.78
CA GLY A 345 -21.26 10.79 -36.38
C GLY A 345 -21.33 9.28 -36.13
N VAL A 346 -22.03 8.53 -36.98
CA VAL A 346 -22.12 7.07 -36.90
C VAL A 346 -20.77 6.41 -37.15
N LEU A 347 -20.06 6.80 -38.22
CA LEU A 347 -18.73 6.26 -38.53
C LEU A 347 -17.69 6.60 -37.47
N PHE A 348 -17.77 7.81 -36.91
CA PHE A 348 -16.90 8.24 -35.81
C PHE A 348 -17.20 7.47 -34.52
N GLY A 349 -18.48 7.26 -34.18
CA GLY A 349 -18.88 6.40 -33.06
C GLY A 349 -18.36 4.97 -33.23
N LEU A 350 -18.50 4.42 -34.44
CA LEU A 350 -17.95 3.10 -34.78
C LEU A 350 -16.42 3.08 -34.66
N PHE A 351 -15.72 4.10 -35.16
CA PHE A 351 -14.27 4.23 -35.05
C PHE A 351 -13.81 4.23 -33.59
N VAL A 352 -14.48 4.98 -32.71
CA VAL A 352 -14.15 5.01 -31.27
C VAL A 352 -14.39 3.65 -30.62
N ILE A 353 -15.50 2.98 -30.94
CA ILE A 353 -15.83 1.63 -30.43
C ILE A 353 -14.78 0.61 -30.91
N VAL A 354 -14.46 0.60 -32.20
CA VAL A 354 -13.50 -0.32 -32.81
C VAL A 354 -12.10 -0.03 -32.29
N SER A 355 -11.64 1.22 -32.26
CA SER A 355 -10.33 1.61 -31.73
C SER A 355 -10.17 1.23 -30.25
N SER A 356 -11.21 1.45 -29.44
CA SER A 356 -11.23 1.01 -28.04
C SER A 356 -11.22 -0.51 -27.90
N GLY A 357 -11.95 -1.21 -28.76
CA GLY A 357 -11.94 -2.68 -28.85
C GLY A 357 -10.57 -3.23 -29.24
N LEU A 358 -9.93 -2.62 -30.25
CA LEU A 358 -8.61 -3.00 -30.76
C LEU A 358 -7.51 -2.77 -29.74
N ALA A 359 -7.54 -1.65 -29.01
CA ALA A 359 -6.58 -1.37 -27.94
C ALA A 359 -6.68 -2.38 -26.78
N ASN A 360 -7.88 -2.90 -26.51
CA ASN A 360 -8.08 -3.96 -25.54
C ASN A 360 -7.65 -5.33 -26.08
N LEU A 361 -7.90 -5.60 -27.36
CA LEU A 361 -7.40 -6.78 -28.04
C LEU A 361 -5.87 -6.79 -28.07
N GLN A 362 -5.23 -5.65 -28.36
CA GLN A 362 -3.78 -5.47 -28.33
C GLN A 362 -3.23 -5.81 -26.95
N LYS A 363 -3.85 -5.36 -25.86
CA LYS A 363 -3.44 -5.77 -24.49
C LYS A 363 -3.63 -7.27 -24.24
N GLY A 364 -4.68 -7.86 -24.79
CA GLY A 364 -4.91 -9.31 -24.73
C GLY A 364 -3.86 -10.10 -25.51
N VAL A 365 -3.47 -9.60 -26.67
CA VAL A 365 -2.44 -10.16 -27.55
C VAL A 365 -1.06 -9.93 -26.96
N GLU A 366 -0.75 -8.76 -26.40
CA GLU A 366 0.50 -8.50 -25.66
C GLU A 366 0.62 -9.39 -24.42
N ARG A 367 -0.48 -9.70 -23.73
CA ARG A 367 -0.50 -10.71 -22.66
C ARG A 367 -0.27 -12.12 -23.20
N ALA A 368 -0.93 -12.50 -24.30
CA ALA A 368 -0.77 -13.82 -24.90
C ALA A 368 0.64 -14.03 -25.49
N ILE A 369 1.20 -13.01 -26.12
CA ILE A 369 2.57 -12.97 -26.64
C ILE A 369 3.56 -12.93 -25.46
N GLY A 370 3.31 -12.13 -24.43
CA GLY A 370 4.14 -12.12 -23.22
C GLY A 370 4.22 -13.50 -22.56
N GLN A 371 3.10 -14.24 -22.53
CA GLN A 371 3.02 -15.60 -21.99
C GLN A 371 3.66 -16.68 -22.88
N THR A 372 3.80 -16.44 -24.20
CA THR A 372 4.32 -17.43 -25.16
C THR A 372 5.74 -17.15 -25.64
N LEU A 373 6.19 -15.89 -25.70
CA LEU A 373 7.50 -15.45 -26.22
C LEU A 373 8.45 -14.92 -25.13
N PHE A 374 7.97 -14.47 -23.97
CA PHE A 374 8.79 -13.91 -22.87
C PHE A 374 8.37 -14.43 -21.48
N ARG A 375 8.08 -15.74 -21.40
CA ARG A 375 7.51 -16.41 -20.22
C ARG A 375 8.26 -16.08 -18.91
N GLU A 376 9.59 -16.07 -18.93
CA GLU A 376 10.42 -15.80 -17.73
C GLU A 376 10.30 -14.36 -17.17
N ARG A 377 10.08 -13.34 -18.01
CA ARG A 377 9.99 -11.93 -17.57
C ARG A 377 8.61 -11.56 -17.03
N TYR A 378 7.55 -12.12 -17.59
CA TYR A 378 6.18 -11.85 -17.12
C TYR A 378 5.90 -12.57 -15.80
N ASP A 379 6.39 -13.81 -15.65
CA ASP A 379 6.28 -14.57 -14.40
C ASP A 379 7.04 -13.87 -13.26
N ALA A 380 8.19 -13.26 -13.53
CA ALA A 380 8.93 -12.47 -12.54
C ALA A 380 8.12 -11.28 -12.01
N TYR A 381 7.44 -10.53 -12.87
CA TYR A 381 6.64 -9.37 -12.47
C TYR A 381 5.40 -9.77 -11.65
N ASP A 382 4.68 -10.81 -12.04
CA ASP A 382 3.51 -11.29 -11.28
C ASP A 382 3.93 -11.91 -9.94
N THR A 383 5.02 -12.69 -9.93
CA THR A 383 5.61 -13.23 -8.70
C THR A 383 5.97 -12.12 -7.73
N LEU A 384 6.53 -11.01 -8.22
CA LEU A 384 6.90 -9.86 -7.38
C LEU A 384 5.71 -9.06 -6.85
N VAL A 385 4.64 -8.92 -7.63
CA VAL A 385 3.39 -8.28 -7.14
C VAL A 385 2.72 -9.15 -6.07
N GLN A 386 2.68 -10.47 -6.26
CA GLN A 386 2.16 -11.39 -5.24
C GLN A 386 3.04 -11.35 -3.98
N PHE A 387 4.35 -11.38 -4.15
CA PHE A 387 5.32 -11.28 -3.06
C PHE A 387 5.18 -9.98 -2.26
N SER A 388 5.03 -8.82 -2.93
CA SER A 388 4.76 -7.53 -2.27
C SER A 388 3.53 -7.57 -1.35
N LYS A 389 2.47 -8.29 -1.74
CA LYS A 389 1.28 -8.47 -0.90
C LYS A 389 1.55 -9.39 0.29
N SER A 390 2.32 -10.46 0.09
CA SER A 390 2.67 -11.41 1.15
C SER A 390 3.57 -10.79 2.23
N LEU A 391 4.47 -9.85 1.87
CA LEU A 391 5.37 -9.19 2.82
C LEU A 391 4.63 -8.49 3.96
N VAL A 392 3.49 -7.86 3.68
CA VAL A 392 2.73 -7.11 4.69
C VAL A 392 2.04 -8.03 5.70
N ALA A 393 1.85 -9.31 5.36
CA ALA A 393 1.20 -10.28 6.25
C ALA A 393 2.17 -10.92 7.26
N ILE A 394 3.49 -10.84 7.03
CA ILE A 394 4.49 -11.47 7.89
C ILE A 394 4.91 -10.47 8.98
N LEU A 395 4.52 -10.75 10.23
CA LEU A 395 4.79 -9.88 11.38
C LEU A 395 6.13 -10.18 12.07
N GLU A 396 6.74 -11.34 11.82
CA GLU A 396 8.00 -11.74 12.43
C GLU A 396 9.20 -11.28 11.57
N LEU A 397 10.07 -10.45 12.15
CA LEU A 397 11.22 -9.84 11.46
C LEU A 397 12.16 -10.87 10.81
N LYS A 398 12.49 -11.97 11.52
CA LYS A 398 13.39 -13.02 11.01
C LYS A 398 12.79 -13.74 9.80
N SER A 399 11.51 -14.12 9.89
CA SER A 399 10.80 -14.79 8.81
C SER A 399 10.64 -13.87 7.60
N LEU A 400 10.29 -12.59 7.82
CA LEU A 400 10.15 -11.57 6.80
C LEU A 400 11.45 -11.32 6.04
N THR A 401 12.54 -11.04 6.74
CA THR A 401 13.85 -10.74 6.12
C THR A 401 14.40 -11.94 5.35
N LYS A 402 14.19 -13.17 5.85
CA LYS A 402 14.56 -14.39 5.14
C LYS A 402 13.79 -14.55 3.83
N GLU A 403 12.47 -14.34 3.85
CA GLU A 403 11.62 -14.41 2.65
C GLU A 403 12.00 -13.35 1.61
N ILE A 404 12.37 -12.14 2.07
CA ILE A 404 12.89 -11.06 1.21
C ILE A 404 14.13 -11.50 0.45
N VAL A 405 15.15 -11.96 1.17
CA VAL A 405 16.42 -12.34 0.55
C VAL A 405 16.23 -13.54 -0.39
N GLN A 406 15.44 -14.55 0.00
CA GLN A 406 15.19 -15.72 -0.83
C GLN A 406 14.43 -15.39 -2.12
N THR A 407 13.43 -14.50 -2.04
CA THR A 407 12.64 -14.12 -3.21
C THR A 407 13.45 -13.24 -4.15
N LEU A 408 14.19 -12.25 -3.63
CA LEU A 408 15.08 -11.42 -4.43
C LEU A 408 16.16 -12.27 -5.11
N ALA A 409 16.75 -13.24 -4.39
CA ALA A 409 17.73 -14.14 -4.96
C ALA A 409 17.18 -14.96 -6.13
N ARG A 410 15.97 -15.52 -5.97
CA ARG A 410 15.29 -16.33 -6.99
C ARG A 410 14.89 -15.51 -8.21
N VAL A 411 14.26 -14.35 -8.01
CA VAL A 411 13.73 -13.53 -9.10
C VAL A 411 14.84 -12.84 -9.88
N MET A 412 15.89 -12.37 -9.20
CA MET A 412 17.00 -11.66 -9.84
C MET A 412 18.09 -12.59 -10.38
N ASN A 413 18.02 -13.89 -10.05
CA ASN A 413 19.01 -14.91 -10.38
C ASN A 413 20.44 -14.49 -9.97
N ILE A 414 20.59 -14.14 -8.70
CA ILE A 414 21.83 -13.64 -8.09
C ILE A 414 22.44 -14.68 -7.15
N LYS A 415 23.78 -14.66 -7.05
CA LYS A 415 24.51 -15.66 -6.25
C LYS A 415 24.47 -15.36 -4.76
N THR A 416 24.55 -14.09 -4.38
CA THR A 416 24.58 -13.65 -2.98
C THR A 416 23.61 -12.49 -2.77
N ALA A 417 22.97 -12.46 -1.60
CA ALA A 417 22.11 -11.35 -1.18
C ALA A 417 22.06 -11.25 0.36
N SER A 418 21.98 -10.05 0.90
CA SER A 418 21.88 -9.83 2.35
C SER A 418 20.95 -8.66 2.69
N VAL A 419 20.32 -8.73 3.86
CA VAL A 419 19.49 -7.65 4.41
C VAL A 419 20.01 -7.28 5.79
N TYR A 420 20.25 -5.98 5.96
CA TYR A 420 20.64 -5.36 7.21
C TYR A 420 19.49 -4.51 7.73
N VAL A 421 19.18 -4.65 9.01
CA VAL A 421 18.10 -3.89 9.68
C VAL A 421 18.70 -3.10 10.84
N LEU A 422 18.16 -1.91 11.10
CA LEU A 422 18.59 -1.06 12.21
C LEU A 422 18.22 -1.69 13.56
N ASP A 423 19.23 -1.97 14.38
CA ASP A 423 19.07 -2.21 15.80
C ASP A 423 19.09 -0.87 16.54
N LYS A 424 17.92 -0.45 17.04
CA LYS A 424 17.75 0.83 17.75
C LYS A 424 18.47 0.87 19.10
N GLU A 425 18.66 -0.27 19.76
CA GLU A 425 19.32 -0.30 21.08
C GLU A 425 20.82 -0.09 20.95
N GLN A 426 21.43 -0.69 19.92
CA GLN A 426 22.87 -0.61 19.68
C GLN A 426 23.27 0.54 18.74
N GLY A 427 22.32 1.12 18.01
CA GLY A 427 22.58 2.19 17.04
C GLY A 427 23.39 1.70 15.83
N ILE A 428 23.26 0.44 15.46
CA ILE A 428 23.98 -0.19 14.35
C ILE A 428 23.03 -0.95 13.43
N TYR A 429 23.38 -1.04 12.14
CA TYR A 429 22.72 -1.94 11.20
C TYR A 429 23.34 -3.33 11.31
N SER A 430 22.53 -4.32 11.69
CA SER A 430 22.97 -5.70 11.88
C SER A 430 22.46 -6.60 10.76
N LEU A 431 23.26 -7.60 10.39
CA LEU A 431 22.86 -8.59 9.39
C LEU A 431 21.73 -9.45 9.95
N THR A 432 20.54 -9.39 9.34
CA THR A 432 19.37 -10.16 9.81
C THR A 432 19.13 -11.41 8.96
N ALA A 433 19.38 -11.34 7.66
CA ALA A 433 19.24 -12.47 6.74
C ALA A 433 20.25 -12.41 5.60
N SER A 434 20.66 -13.58 5.10
CA SER A 434 21.60 -13.72 3.99
C SER A 434 21.28 -14.96 3.13
N TYR A 435 21.71 -14.94 1.87
CA TYR A 435 21.56 -16.02 0.91
C TYR A 435 22.84 -16.20 0.10
N GLY A 436 23.22 -17.46 -0.13
CA GLY A 436 24.38 -17.82 -0.95
C GLY A 436 25.75 -17.60 -0.30
N PHE A 437 25.78 -17.11 0.95
CA PHE A 437 27.01 -16.99 1.73
C PHE A 437 27.37 -18.36 2.34
N VAL A 438 28.46 -18.96 1.85
CA VAL A 438 29.04 -20.19 2.41
C VAL A 438 29.92 -19.76 3.58
N THR A 439 29.31 -19.65 4.76
CA THR A 439 29.94 -19.58 6.09
C THR A 439 31.31 -18.89 6.15
N ARG A 440 31.34 -17.64 6.58
CA ARG A 440 32.45 -17.13 7.40
C ARG A 440 31.97 -15.99 8.27
N GLU A 441 32.42 -16.03 9.52
CA GLU A 441 32.58 -14.93 10.46
C GLU A 441 33.50 -13.83 9.87
N ALA A 442 33.23 -13.39 8.65
CA ALA A 442 33.85 -12.22 8.08
C ALA A 442 33.15 -11.03 8.71
N VAL A 443 33.83 -10.46 9.71
CA VAL A 443 33.51 -9.24 10.43
C VAL A 443 33.30 -8.12 9.41
N VAL A 444 32.09 -7.99 8.87
CA VAL A 444 31.67 -6.70 8.31
C VAL A 444 31.61 -5.77 9.52
N PRO A 445 32.39 -4.68 9.55
CA PRO A 445 32.37 -3.77 10.68
C PRO A 445 30.94 -3.28 10.90
N PRO A 446 30.46 -3.20 12.16
CA PRO A 446 29.10 -2.78 12.45
C PRO A 446 28.87 -1.39 11.86
N ILE A 447 27.90 -1.30 10.95
CA ILE A 447 27.59 -0.05 10.26
C ILE A 447 26.80 0.80 11.25
N LYS A 448 27.46 1.81 11.83
CA LYS A 448 26.83 2.74 12.77
C LYS A 448 25.77 3.58 12.07
N MET A 449 24.65 3.82 12.77
CA MET A 449 23.55 4.63 12.27
C MET A 449 23.99 6.04 11.83
N GLU A 450 24.91 6.66 12.58
CA GLU A 450 25.43 8.00 12.30
C GLU A 450 26.58 8.04 11.28
N GLY A 451 26.94 6.88 10.70
CA GLY A 451 28.00 6.78 9.70
C GLY A 451 27.64 7.43 8.36
N GLU A 452 28.65 7.73 7.56
CA GLU A 452 28.47 8.36 6.23
C GLU A 452 27.73 7.46 5.22
N PHE A 453 27.89 6.14 5.31
CA PHE A 453 27.24 5.19 4.41
C PHE A 453 25.69 5.23 4.54
N PRO A 454 25.10 5.06 5.75
CA PRO A 454 23.66 5.26 5.94
C PRO A 454 23.15 6.66 5.54
N LYS A 455 23.89 7.73 5.85
CA LYS A 455 23.51 9.10 5.45
C LYS A 455 23.46 9.26 3.93
N THR A 456 24.42 8.67 3.22
CA THR A 456 24.43 8.68 1.75
C THR A 456 23.22 7.93 1.19
N LEU A 457 22.93 6.74 1.72
CA LEU A 457 21.74 5.97 1.34
C LEU A 457 20.43 6.75 1.54
N LEU A 458 20.32 7.50 2.63
CA LEU A 458 19.16 8.34 2.91
C LEU A 458 19.09 9.58 2.01
N ARG A 459 20.24 10.20 1.67
CA ARG A 459 20.31 11.38 0.79
C ARG A 459 19.97 11.06 -0.66
N THR A 460 20.42 9.91 -1.16
CA THR A 460 20.26 9.55 -2.58
C THR A 460 18.89 8.94 -2.86
N GLU A 461 18.29 8.23 -1.89
CA GLU A 461 16.99 7.52 -2.02
C GLU A 461 16.88 6.55 -3.21
N THR A 462 18.01 6.18 -3.81
CA THR A 462 18.11 5.28 -4.95
C THR A 462 19.11 4.17 -4.67
N ALA A 463 19.02 3.09 -5.45
CA ALA A 463 20.00 2.03 -5.38
C ALA A 463 21.40 2.58 -5.76
N LEU A 464 22.41 2.22 -4.97
CA LEU A 464 23.81 2.49 -5.27
C LEU A 464 24.35 1.34 -6.11
N VAL A 465 24.83 1.66 -7.32
CA VAL A 465 25.42 0.68 -8.23
C VAL A 465 26.93 0.82 -8.19
N ARG A 466 27.64 -0.26 -7.84
CA ARG A 466 29.09 -0.23 -7.62
C ARG A 466 29.86 0.23 -8.86
N GLU A 467 29.47 -0.22 -10.04
CA GLU A 467 30.11 0.11 -11.32
C GLU A 467 29.97 1.60 -11.68
N GLU A 468 28.84 2.24 -11.36
CA GLU A 468 28.62 3.68 -11.59
C GLU A 468 29.57 4.53 -10.72
N ILE A 469 29.76 4.12 -9.47
CA ILE A 469 30.66 4.77 -8.51
C ILE A 469 32.14 4.53 -8.89
N GLU A 470 32.48 3.37 -9.47
CA GLU A 470 33.84 3.07 -9.93
C GLU A 470 34.28 3.93 -11.13
N TYR A 471 33.33 4.40 -11.94
CA TYR A 471 33.58 5.25 -13.11
C TYR A 471 33.81 6.72 -12.73
N ASP A 472 33.13 7.21 -11.70
CA ASP A 472 33.18 8.60 -11.24
C ASP A 472 34.29 8.82 -10.18
N LYS A 473 35.55 8.81 -10.63
CA LYS A 473 36.78 8.82 -9.79
C LYS A 473 37.15 10.18 -9.16
N ALA A 474 36.19 11.06 -8.91
CA ALA A 474 36.51 12.46 -8.59
C ALA A 474 36.67 12.79 -7.09
N ASP A 475 36.23 11.94 -6.14
CA ASP A 475 36.15 12.34 -4.72
C ASP A 475 36.56 11.26 -3.68
N THR A 476 37.06 11.71 -2.52
CA THR A 476 37.52 10.90 -1.38
C THR A 476 36.35 10.18 -0.69
N GLU A 477 35.14 10.78 -0.74
CA GLU A 477 33.90 10.17 -0.24
C GLU A 477 33.49 8.93 -1.05
N HIS A 478 33.59 9.00 -2.39
CA HIS A 478 33.24 7.88 -3.28
C HIS A 478 34.14 6.66 -3.04
N LEU A 479 35.42 6.87 -2.72
CA LEU A 479 36.36 5.79 -2.38
C LEU A 479 35.95 5.03 -1.11
N ARG A 480 35.55 5.73 -0.04
CA ARG A 480 35.07 5.10 1.21
C ARG A 480 33.76 4.34 1.01
N LEU A 481 32.86 4.90 0.20
CA LEU A 481 31.60 4.25 -0.18
C LEU A 481 31.88 2.95 -0.94
N LEU A 482 32.83 3.00 -1.89
CA LEU A 482 33.24 1.84 -2.68
C LEU A 482 33.88 0.74 -1.83
N ASP A 483 34.74 1.10 -0.87
CA ASP A 483 35.34 0.14 0.08
C ASP A 483 34.26 -0.54 0.93
N THR A 484 33.25 0.21 1.36
CA THR A 484 32.11 -0.34 2.11
C THR A 484 31.29 -1.31 1.25
N LEU A 485 30.98 -0.94 0.00
CA LEU A 485 30.26 -1.83 -0.93
C LEU A 485 31.03 -3.12 -1.22
N LYS A 486 32.37 -3.03 -1.37
CA LYS A 486 33.24 -4.19 -1.55
C LYS A 486 33.26 -5.08 -0.32
N ALA A 487 33.34 -4.50 0.88
CA ALA A 487 33.29 -5.26 2.14
C ALA A 487 31.94 -5.97 2.34
N LEU A 488 30.86 -5.40 1.81
CA LEU A 488 29.51 -6.00 1.82
C LEU A 488 29.27 -7.01 0.69
N GLU A 489 30.26 -7.26 -0.18
CA GLU A 489 30.13 -8.03 -1.43
C GLU A 489 28.94 -7.55 -2.30
N SER A 490 28.67 -6.24 -2.29
CA SER A 490 27.49 -5.62 -2.88
C SER A 490 27.82 -5.04 -4.26
N GLU A 491 27.16 -5.56 -5.30
CA GLU A 491 27.13 -4.92 -6.63
C GLU A 491 26.07 -3.84 -6.70
N VAL A 492 24.91 -4.08 -6.08
CA VAL A 492 23.82 -3.12 -5.95
C VAL A 492 23.35 -3.09 -4.50
N CYS A 493 23.38 -1.91 -3.89
CA CYS A 493 22.86 -1.68 -2.53
C CYS A 493 21.58 -0.86 -2.61
N ILE A 494 20.48 -1.38 -2.07
CA ILE A 494 19.17 -0.74 -2.13
C ILE A 494 18.75 -0.29 -0.73
N PRO A 495 18.47 1.00 -0.52
CA PRO A 495 18.01 1.50 0.76
C PRO A 495 16.57 1.07 1.04
N LEU A 496 16.27 0.68 2.28
CA LEU A 496 14.92 0.37 2.76
C LEU A 496 14.44 1.54 3.63
N ILE A 497 13.73 2.48 3.00
CA ILE A 497 13.30 3.74 3.63
C ILE A 497 11.79 3.71 3.90
N SER A 498 11.40 4.00 5.14
CA SER A 498 10.01 4.18 5.58
C SER A 498 9.90 5.51 6.31
N LYS A 499 8.94 6.36 5.93
CA LYS A 499 8.67 7.68 6.55
C LYS A 499 9.95 8.52 6.74
N ASP A 500 10.72 8.67 5.67
CA ASP A 500 11.97 9.45 5.62
C ASP A 500 13.07 8.96 6.59
N ARG A 501 12.97 7.70 7.04
CA ARG A 501 13.97 7.03 7.87
C ARG A 501 14.49 5.78 7.18
N LEU A 502 15.81 5.60 7.19
CA LEU A 502 16.43 4.35 6.77
C LEU A 502 16.18 3.27 7.83
N VAL A 503 15.34 2.28 7.50
CA VAL A 503 15.02 1.15 8.37
C VAL A 503 16.05 0.03 8.19
N GLY A 504 16.65 -0.05 7.01
CA GLY A 504 17.65 -1.04 6.65
C GLY A 504 18.15 -0.85 5.23
N PHE A 505 18.92 -1.80 4.73
CA PHE A 505 19.33 -1.86 3.32
C PHE A 505 19.51 -3.30 2.87
N CYS A 506 19.35 -3.53 1.57
CA CYS A 506 19.55 -4.82 0.94
C CYS A 506 20.73 -4.76 -0.03
N ASN A 507 21.65 -5.72 0.09
CA ASN A 507 22.78 -5.86 -0.82
C ASN A 507 22.54 -7.02 -1.76
N LEU A 508 22.80 -6.79 -3.05
CA LEU A 508 22.70 -7.78 -4.10
C LEU A 508 24.09 -7.97 -4.72
N GLY A 509 24.55 -9.22 -4.75
CA GLY A 509 25.82 -9.57 -5.36
C GLY A 509 25.75 -9.74 -6.87
N ARG A 510 26.77 -10.40 -7.42
CA ARG A 510 26.88 -10.65 -8.88
C ARG A 510 25.77 -11.56 -9.39
N ARG A 511 25.25 -11.23 -10.58
CA ARG A 511 24.33 -12.09 -11.33
C ARG A 511 25.04 -13.34 -11.84
N ALA A 512 24.32 -14.46 -11.91
CA ALA A 512 24.87 -15.71 -12.44
C ALA A 512 25.30 -15.60 -13.93
N ASN A 513 24.63 -14.75 -14.71
CA ASN A 513 24.81 -14.63 -16.16
C ASN A 513 25.76 -13.48 -16.60
N HIS A 514 26.51 -12.85 -15.68
CA HIS A 514 27.45 -11.75 -15.99
C HIS A 514 26.87 -10.49 -16.69
N GLY A 515 25.54 -10.33 -16.74
CA GLY A 515 24.89 -9.12 -17.27
C GLY A 515 24.74 -8.03 -16.20
N MET A 516 24.78 -6.76 -16.61
CA MET A 516 24.45 -5.61 -15.76
C MET A 516 22.97 -5.64 -15.31
N TYR A 517 22.63 -4.92 -14.25
CA TYR A 517 21.25 -4.66 -13.88
C TYR A 517 20.64 -3.61 -14.83
N SER A 518 19.54 -3.95 -15.47
CA SER A 518 18.83 -3.01 -16.36
C SER A 518 18.07 -1.94 -15.57
N THR A 519 17.78 -0.81 -16.21
CA THR A 519 17.00 0.29 -15.59
C THR A 519 15.59 -0.15 -15.18
N GLU A 520 14.98 -1.08 -15.91
CA GLU A 520 13.67 -1.67 -15.56
C GLU A 520 13.76 -2.57 -14.31
N GLU A 521 14.84 -3.35 -14.19
CA GLU A 521 15.10 -4.19 -13.01
C GLU A 521 15.40 -3.34 -11.77
N LEU A 522 16.16 -2.25 -11.90
CA LEU A 522 16.41 -1.31 -10.80
C LEU A 522 15.14 -0.59 -10.34
N ALA A 523 14.25 -0.20 -11.27
CA ALA A 523 12.95 0.40 -10.93
C ALA A 523 12.04 -0.58 -10.18
N LEU A 524 12.07 -1.85 -10.57
CA LEU A 524 11.34 -2.93 -9.89
C LEU A 524 11.88 -3.18 -8.48
N LEU A 525 13.20 -3.27 -8.35
CA LEU A 525 13.90 -3.39 -7.07
C LEU A 525 13.59 -2.22 -6.13
N LYS A 526 13.54 -0.99 -6.66
CA LYS A 526 13.14 0.20 -5.87
C LYS A 526 11.71 0.05 -5.33
N THR A 527 10.78 -0.42 -6.17
CA THR A 527 9.39 -0.64 -5.76
C THR A 527 9.29 -1.69 -4.65
N LEU A 528 10.04 -2.79 -4.78
CA LEU A 528 10.09 -3.84 -3.76
C LEU A 528 10.73 -3.38 -2.46
N ALA A 529 11.81 -2.60 -2.54
CA ALA A 529 12.48 -2.02 -1.39
C ALA A 529 11.53 -1.12 -0.59
N GLN A 530 10.66 -0.35 -1.26
CA GLN A 530 9.63 0.44 -0.59
C GLN A 530 8.65 -0.44 0.20
N HIS A 531 8.14 -1.52 -0.41
CA HIS A 531 7.22 -2.44 0.26
C HIS A 531 7.89 -3.22 1.39
N ALA A 532 9.14 -3.67 1.19
CA ALA A 532 9.95 -4.34 2.20
C ALA A 532 10.27 -3.41 3.37
N ALA A 533 10.59 -2.13 3.12
CA ALA A 533 10.84 -1.14 4.16
C ALA A 533 9.61 -0.95 5.05
N ILE A 534 8.42 -0.83 4.45
CA ILE A 534 7.16 -0.71 5.19
C ILE A 534 6.88 -1.98 6.02
N ALA A 535 7.07 -3.16 5.44
CA ALA A 535 6.85 -4.42 6.15
C ALA A 535 7.83 -4.61 7.32
N ILE A 536 9.11 -4.29 7.13
CA ILE A 536 10.13 -4.35 8.19
C ILE A 536 9.83 -3.34 9.29
N ASP A 537 9.46 -2.10 8.94
CA ASP A 537 9.07 -1.08 9.91
C ASP A 537 7.85 -1.54 10.73
N ASN A 538 6.85 -2.15 10.07
CA ASN A 538 5.69 -2.74 10.75
C ASN A 538 6.06 -3.90 11.67
N ALA A 539 6.96 -4.80 11.25
CA ALA A 539 7.44 -5.91 12.08
C ALA A 539 8.20 -5.41 13.33
N LEU A 540 9.08 -4.40 13.16
CA LEU A 540 9.78 -3.75 14.27
C LEU A 540 8.80 -3.07 15.24
N LEU A 541 7.79 -2.36 14.72
CA LEU A 541 6.75 -1.73 15.54
C LEU A 541 5.93 -2.77 16.32
N TYR A 542 5.63 -3.91 15.71
CA TYR A 542 4.92 -5.01 16.36
C TYR A 542 5.74 -5.62 17.50
N GLU A 543 7.04 -5.82 17.30
CA GLU A 543 7.96 -6.30 18.32
C GLU A 543 8.10 -5.31 19.49
N ASP A 544 8.23 -4.02 19.20
CA ASP A 544 8.25 -2.93 20.20
C ASP A 544 6.95 -2.93 21.04
N LEU A 545 5.79 -3.03 20.38
CA LEU A 545 4.48 -3.09 21.04
C LEU A 545 4.36 -4.33 21.94
N ARG A 546 4.75 -5.50 21.42
CA ARG A 546 4.72 -6.76 22.16
C ARG A 546 5.61 -6.70 23.40
N ARG A 547 6.81 -6.12 23.29
CA ARG A 547 7.71 -5.94 24.43
C ARG A 547 7.13 -4.99 25.48
N SER A 548 6.55 -3.86 25.05
CA SER A 548 5.91 -2.90 25.95
C SER A 548 4.76 -3.51 26.75
N GLN A 549 3.91 -4.30 26.09
CA GLN A 549 2.81 -5.02 26.73
C GLN A 549 3.28 -6.06 27.76
N LEU A 550 4.40 -6.77 27.55
CA LEU A 550 4.98 -7.67 28.57
C LEU A 550 5.46 -6.89 29.79
N LEU A 551 6.14 -5.77 29.56
CA LEU A 551 6.62 -4.92 30.64
C LEU A 551 5.46 -4.39 31.46
N MET A 552 4.38 -3.91 30.81
CA MET A 552 3.16 -3.44 31.48
C MET A 552 2.54 -4.51 32.37
N ARG A 553 2.32 -5.73 31.84
CA ARG A 553 1.77 -6.85 32.64
C ARG A 553 2.65 -7.19 33.83
N ARG A 554 3.98 -7.11 33.67
CA ARG A 554 4.92 -7.35 34.76
C ARG A 554 4.83 -6.25 35.83
N THR A 555 4.72 -4.99 35.44
CA THR A 555 4.54 -3.88 36.39
C THR A 555 3.20 -3.94 37.12
N ASP A 556 2.11 -4.30 36.45
CA ASP A 556 0.79 -4.44 37.10
C ASP A 556 0.82 -5.55 38.17
N ARG A 557 1.48 -6.68 37.88
CA ARG A 557 1.68 -7.76 38.87
C ARG A 557 2.54 -7.32 40.05
N LEU A 558 3.66 -6.63 39.80
CA LEU A 558 4.50 -6.10 40.88
C LEU A 558 3.75 -5.12 41.77
N ARG A 559 2.91 -4.27 41.18
CA ARG A 559 2.06 -3.34 41.92
C ARG A 559 1.02 -4.05 42.78
N SER A 560 0.40 -5.10 42.25
CA SER A 560 -0.51 -5.97 42.99
C SER A 560 0.19 -6.65 44.18
N LEU A 561 1.42 -7.16 43.98
CA LEU A 561 2.25 -7.71 45.05
C LEU A 561 2.60 -6.65 46.12
N GLU A 562 2.94 -5.43 45.72
CA GLU A 562 3.21 -4.31 46.65
C GLU A 562 1.99 -3.98 47.52
N THR A 563 0.79 -3.95 46.95
CA THR A 563 -0.46 -3.73 47.71
C THR A 563 -0.78 -4.87 48.69
N MET A 564 -0.33 -6.09 48.38
CA MET A 564 -0.61 -7.31 49.15
C MET A 564 0.45 -7.63 50.21
N ALA A 565 1.62 -6.97 50.16
CA ALA A 565 2.73 -7.19 51.09
C ALA A 565 2.35 -6.98 52.57
N GLY A 566 1.42 -6.06 52.84
CA GLY A 566 0.89 -5.81 54.18
C GLY A 566 0.11 -7.01 54.75
N GLY A 567 -0.75 -7.63 53.93
CA GLY A 567 -1.54 -8.81 54.31
C GLY A 567 -0.65 -10.01 54.62
N PHE A 568 0.34 -10.29 53.75
CA PHE A 568 1.33 -11.34 53.98
C PHE A 568 2.11 -11.17 55.28
N ALA A 569 2.55 -9.94 55.57
CA ALA A 569 3.30 -9.65 56.79
C ALA A 569 2.45 -9.88 58.04
N HIS A 570 1.14 -9.59 57.99
CA HIS A 570 0.22 -9.85 59.08
C HIS A 570 -0.04 -11.35 59.30
N GLU A 571 -0.30 -12.11 58.23
CA GLU A 571 -0.58 -13.54 58.33
C GLU A 571 0.63 -14.38 58.75
N ILE A 572 1.86 -13.96 58.40
CA ILE A 572 3.08 -14.60 58.91
C ILE A 572 3.33 -14.22 60.37
N ARG A 573 3.06 -12.97 60.76
CA ARG A 573 3.30 -12.48 62.13
C ARG A 573 2.45 -13.23 63.16
N ASN A 574 1.23 -13.64 62.81
CA ASN A 574 0.32 -14.34 63.70
C ASN A 574 0.87 -15.68 64.23
N PRO A 575 1.18 -16.69 63.40
CA PRO A 575 1.77 -17.95 63.85
C PRO A 575 3.17 -17.72 64.47
N LEU A 576 3.94 -16.75 63.97
CA LEU A 576 5.25 -16.44 64.55
C LEU A 576 5.14 -15.91 66.00
N THR A 577 4.08 -15.15 66.30
CA THR A 577 3.78 -14.66 67.64
C THR A 577 3.35 -15.80 68.55
N SER A 578 2.49 -16.70 68.06
CA SER A 578 2.07 -17.92 68.75
C SER A 578 3.28 -18.80 69.12
N ILE A 579 4.11 -19.17 68.13
CA ILE A 579 5.35 -19.93 68.34
C ILE A 579 6.25 -19.24 69.37
N LYS A 580 6.43 -17.92 69.26
CA LYS A 580 7.26 -17.16 70.20
C LYS A 580 6.74 -17.26 71.64
N THR A 581 5.43 -17.12 71.85
CA THR A 581 4.82 -17.23 73.18
C THR A 581 5.00 -18.63 73.76
N PHE A 582 4.73 -19.67 72.99
CA PHE A 582 4.93 -21.07 73.41
C PHE A 582 6.41 -21.33 73.75
N VAL A 583 7.36 -20.85 72.93
CA VAL A 583 8.80 -21.02 73.17
C VAL A 583 9.27 -20.25 74.40
N GLN A 584 8.69 -19.08 74.68
CA GLN A 584 9.00 -18.30 75.88
C GLN A 584 8.48 -18.92 77.17
N LEU A 585 7.32 -19.59 77.12
CA LEU A 585 6.70 -20.26 78.27
C LEU A 585 7.28 -21.66 78.52
N ALA A 586 7.89 -22.27 77.50
CA ALA A 586 8.48 -23.61 77.60
C ALA A 586 9.46 -23.77 78.77
N PRO A 587 10.41 -22.85 79.07
CA PRO A 587 11.28 -22.96 80.23
C PRO A 587 10.58 -22.95 81.59
N GLU A 588 9.47 -22.24 81.73
CA GLU A 588 8.72 -22.09 82.98
C GLU A 588 7.76 -23.27 83.22
N ARG A 589 7.29 -23.91 82.14
CA ARG A 589 6.32 -25.03 82.18
C ARG A 589 6.90 -26.36 81.67
N ARG A 590 8.22 -26.58 81.80
CA ARG A 590 8.88 -27.81 81.28
C ARG A 590 8.35 -29.11 81.87
N ASP A 591 7.93 -29.08 83.13
CA ASP A 591 7.45 -30.26 83.85
C ASP A 591 5.94 -30.47 83.68
N ASP A 592 5.26 -29.58 82.96
CA ASP A 592 3.84 -29.67 82.64
C ASP A 592 3.66 -30.47 81.34
N VAL A 593 3.35 -31.76 81.49
CA VAL A 593 3.22 -32.72 80.38
C VAL A 593 2.15 -32.28 79.38
N GLU A 594 1.02 -31.76 79.87
CA GLU A 594 -0.10 -31.31 79.02
C GLU A 594 0.31 -30.07 78.21
N PHE A 595 1.02 -29.13 78.83
CA PHE A 595 1.57 -27.98 78.12
C PHE A 595 2.62 -28.39 77.09
N MET A 596 3.51 -29.34 77.40
CA MET A 596 4.58 -29.76 76.47
C MET A 596 4.04 -30.55 75.27
N GLU A 597 2.97 -31.34 75.45
CA GLU A 597 2.24 -31.97 74.34
C GLU A 597 1.60 -30.92 73.44
N GLN A 598 0.87 -29.96 74.03
CA GLN A 598 0.28 -28.84 73.28
C GLN A 598 1.33 -27.96 72.60
N PHE A 599 2.45 -27.69 73.27
CA PHE A 599 3.59 -26.94 72.72
C PHE A 599 4.11 -27.60 71.46
N SER A 600 4.37 -28.91 71.50
CA SER A 600 4.89 -29.64 70.34
C SER A 600 3.88 -29.69 69.20
N GLN A 601 2.59 -29.77 69.49
CA GLN A 601 1.56 -29.83 68.47
C GLN A 601 1.36 -28.46 67.80
N VAL A 602 1.11 -27.41 68.59
CA VAL A 602 0.82 -26.07 68.07
C VAL A 602 2.01 -25.49 67.31
N VAL A 603 3.24 -25.66 67.81
CA VAL A 603 4.43 -25.15 67.11
C VAL A 603 4.63 -25.85 65.77
N CYS A 604 4.42 -27.17 65.69
CA CYS A 604 4.52 -27.90 64.42
C CYS A 604 3.43 -27.45 63.43
N GLU A 605 2.18 -27.32 63.88
CA GLU A 605 1.06 -26.86 63.05
C GLU A 605 1.28 -25.43 62.52
N ASP A 606 1.78 -24.52 63.36
CA ASP A 606 2.07 -23.13 62.97
C ASP A 606 3.27 -23.04 62.01
N VAL A 607 4.27 -23.92 62.13
CA VAL A 607 5.38 -24.00 61.16
C VAL A 607 4.89 -24.51 59.81
N GLU A 608 4.13 -25.60 59.78
CA GLU A 608 3.51 -26.12 58.55
C GLU A 608 2.60 -25.09 57.88
N ARG A 609 1.93 -24.26 58.70
CA ARG A 609 1.12 -23.14 58.21
C ARG A 609 1.97 -22.06 57.54
N ILE A 610 3.09 -21.66 58.14
CA ILE A 610 4.01 -20.70 57.53
C ILE A 610 4.58 -21.26 56.21
N GLU A 611 4.95 -22.54 56.17
CA GLU A 611 5.46 -23.16 54.93
C GLU A 611 4.43 -23.13 53.81
N ARG A 612 3.15 -23.42 54.10
CA ARG A 612 2.05 -23.32 53.14
C ARG A 612 1.84 -21.89 52.65
N LEU A 613 1.78 -20.91 53.55
CA LEU A 613 1.63 -19.49 53.18
C LEU A 613 2.77 -19.02 52.26
N VAL A 614 4.01 -19.41 52.55
CA VAL A 614 5.17 -19.09 51.71
C VAL A 614 5.04 -19.72 50.32
N HIS A 615 4.57 -20.97 50.23
CA HIS A 615 4.34 -21.63 48.94
C HIS A 615 3.24 -20.94 48.14
N GLU A 616 2.13 -20.57 48.78
CA GLU A 616 1.02 -19.86 48.13
C GLU A 616 1.45 -18.47 47.61
N ILE A 617 2.27 -17.72 48.38
CA ILE A 617 2.88 -16.46 47.95
C ILE A 617 3.76 -16.65 46.72
N LEU A 618 4.63 -17.65 46.76
CA LEU A 618 5.58 -17.92 45.68
C LEU A 618 4.85 -18.40 44.43
N ASP A 619 3.80 -19.20 44.56
CA ASP A 619 2.96 -19.64 43.44
C ASP A 619 2.17 -18.49 42.84
N TYR A 620 1.68 -17.52 43.64
CA TYR A 620 1.07 -16.29 43.14
C TYR A 620 2.09 -15.38 42.40
N ALA A 621 3.30 -15.24 42.97
CA ALA A 621 4.36 -14.42 42.39
C ALA A 621 4.99 -15.06 41.12
N ARG A 622 4.93 -16.38 40.99
CA ARG A 622 5.53 -17.10 39.86
C ARG A 622 4.64 -16.97 38.63
N TYR A 623 5.20 -16.41 37.57
CA TYR A 623 4.57 -16.36 36.25
C TYR A 623 4.45 -17.79 35.69
N MET A 624 3.23 -18.35 35.69
CA MET A 624 2.94 -19.69 35.15
C MET A 624 2.08 -19.56 33.90
N THR A 625 2.68 -19.24 32.76
CA THR A 625 1.97 -19.30 31.46
C THR A 625 1.31 -20.68 31.31
N PRO A 626 -0.02 -20.76 31.13
CA PRO A 626 -0.72 -22.04 31.01
C PRO A 626 -0.22 -22.79 29.78
N LYS A 627 0.12 -24.07 29.96
CA LYS A 627 0.48 -24.97 28.88
C LYS A 627 -0.79 -25.58 28.31
N LEU A 628 -1.40 -24.88 27.36
CA LEU A 628 -2.69 -25.26 26.78
C LEU A 628 -2.56 -26.53 25.93
N THR A 629 -3.15 -27.63 26.39
CA THR A 629 -3.31 -28.90 25.66
C THR A 629 -4.79 -29.20 25.43
N GLN A 630 -5.09 -30.01 24.42
CA GLN A 630 -6.46 -30.48 24.19
C GLN A 630 -6.80 -31.53 25.24
N GLU A 631 -7.71 -31.21 26.15
CA GLU A 631 -8.07 -32.07 27.28
C GLU A 631 -9.58 -32.33 27.33
N SER A 632 -9.96 -33.51 27.83
CA SER A 632 -11.35 -33.82 28.19
C SER A 632 -11.67 -33.20 29.54
N LEU A 633 -12.59 -32.23 29.58
CA LEU A 633 -12.95 -31.56 30.82
C LEU A 633 -13.55 -32.52 31.86
N ASN A 634 -14.37 -33.47 31.41
CA ASN A 634 -14.98 -34.47 32.28
C ASN A 634 -13.94 -35.40 32.91
N ASP A 635 -12.84 -35.72 32.22
CA ASP A 635 -11.77 -36.55 32.78
C ASP A 635 -11.03 -35.81 33.89
N VAL A 636 -10.81 -34.50 33.72
CA VAL A 636 -10.20 -33.64 34.74
C VAL A 636 -11.10 -33.55 35.96
N VAL A 637 -12.39 -33.28 35.77
CA VAL A 637 -13.39 -33.22 36.86
C VAL A 637 -13.49 -34.56 37.59
N SER A 638 -13.59 -35.67 36.87
CA SER A 638 -13.68 -37.01 37.45
C SER A 638 -12.43 -37.37 38.27
N SER A 639 -11.23 -37.01 37.77
CA SER A 639 -9.98 -37.21 38.48
C SER A 639 -9.92 -36.43 39.80
N CYS A 640 -10.44 -35.21 39.84
CA CYS A 640 -10.50 -34.41 41.05
C CYS A 640 -11.56 -34.93 42.04
N LEU A 641 -12.73 -35.34 41.57
CA LEU A 641 -13.78 -35.92 42.40
C LEU A 641 -13.32 -37.21 43.09
N TYR A 642 -12.60 -38.06 42.38
CA TYR A 642 -12.00 -39.27 42.96
C TYR A 642 -11.04 -38.96 44.12
N PHE A 643 -10.25 -37.88 44.00
CA PHE A 643 -9.28 -37.49 45.02
C PHE A 643 -9.95 -37.03 46.34
N ILE A 644 -11.12 -36.41 46.26
CA ILE A 644 -11.84 -35.90 47.44
C ILE A 644 -12.84 -36.89 48.03
N GLU A 645 -13.14 -38.00 47.34
CA GLU A 645 -14.22 -38.93 47.68
C GLU A 645 -14.06 -39.54 49.09
N VAL A 646 -12.83 -39.92 49.47
CA VAL A 646 -12.52 -40.45 50.80
C VAL A 646 -12.75 -39.40 51.89
N LYS A 647 -12.32 -38.16 51.64
CA LYS A 647 -12.44 -37.03 52.58
C LYS A 647 -13.89 -36.54 52.71
N ALA A 648 -14.66 -36.58 51.62
CA ALA A 648 -16.09 -36.28 51.62
C ALA A 648 -16.87 -37.34 52.43
N SER A 649 -16.55 -38.63 52.21
CA SER A 649 -17.18 -39.74 52.92
C SER A 649 -16.91 -39.70 54.42
N SER A 650 -15.69 -39.35 54.84
CA SER A 650 -15.35 -39.20 56.26
C SER A 650 -16.09 -38.05 56.96
N LYS A 651 -16.71 -37.14 56.19
CA LYS A 651 -17.51 -36.01 56.68
C LYS A 651 -19.01 -36.17 56.40
N ALA A 652 -19.46 -37.38 56.02
CA ALA A 652 -20.85 -37.66 55.63
C ALA A 652 -21.38 -36.74 54.49
N ILE A 653 -20.50 -36.33 53.56
CA ILE A 653 -20.86 -35.52 52.39
C ILE A 653 -21.11 -36.43 51.19
N THR A 654 -22.30 -36.34 50.60
CA THR A 654 -22.67 -37.08 49.38
C THR A 654 -22.28 -36.26 48.13
N ILE A 655 -21.44 -36.85 47.27
CA ILE A 655 -21.05 -36.24 45.99
C ILE A 655 -22.05 -36.67 44.90
N GLN A 656 -22.77 -35.72 44.32
CA GLN A 656 -23.61 -35.91 43.14
C GLN A 656 -22.89 -35.39 41.90
N LYS A 657 -22.77 -36.23 40.86
CA LYS A 657 -22.11 -35.86 39.60
C LYS A 657 -23.08 -35.99 38.43
N GLU A 658 -23.27 -34.90 37.69
CA GLU A 658 -24.07 -34.85 36.46
C GLU A 658 -23.20 -34.28 35.33
N LEU A 659 -22.38 -35.13 34.72
CA LEU A 659 -21.44 -34.73 33.68
C LEU A 659 -22.07 -34.92 32.29
N ALA A 660 -22.13 -33.85 31.48
CA ALA A 660 -22.67 -33.93 30.12
C ALA A 660 -21.81 -34.84 29.22
N SER A 661 -22.44 -35.77 28.50
CA SER A 661 -21.76 -36.77 27.67
C SER A 661 -21.22 -36.21 26.34
N ASP A 662 -21.67 -35.03 25.91
CA ASP A 662 -21.42 -34.43 24.60
C ASP A 662 -20.55 -33.14 24.65
N LEU A 663 -19.65 -33.05 25.63
CA LEU A 663 -18.72 -31.92 25.75
C LEU A 663 -17.59 -32.00 24.71
N PRO A 664 -17.23 -30.88 24.05
CA PRO A 664 -16.05 -30.81 23.20
C PRO A 664 -14.75 -30.87 24.02
N TYR A 665 -13.66 -31.29 23.40
CA TYR A 665 -12.31 -31.11 23.94
C TYR A 665 -11.98 -29.63 24.06
N VAL A 666 -11.35 -29.25 25.16
CA VAL A 666 -11.05 -27.84 25.51
C VAL A 666 -9.54 -27.66 25.54
N LYS A 667 -9.05 -26.54 24.99
CA LYS A 667 -7.64 -26.17 25.14
C LYS A 667 -7.40 -25.52 26.50
N LEU A 668 -6.79 -26.26 27.43
CA LEU A 668 -6.54 -25.81 28.80
C LEU A 668 -5.25 -26.39 29.38
N ASP A 669 -4.75 -25.82 30.48
CA ASP A 669 -3.69 -26.44 31.28
C ASP A 669 -4.32 -27.37 32.32
N ARG A 670 -4.12 -28.68 32.14
CA ARG A 670 -4.71 -29.71 33.00
C ARG A 670 -4.39 -29.51 34.48
N GLN A 671 -3.17 -29.12 34.82
CA GLN A 671 -2.75 -29.03 36.23
C GLN A 671 -3.35 -27.80 36.91
N GLN A 672 -3.40 -26.66 36.20
CA GLN A 672 -4.00 -25.44 36.73
C GLN A 672 -5.52 -25.59 36.89
N ILE A 673 -6.21 -26.22 35.95
CA ILE A 673 -7.65 -26.48 36.09
C ILE A 673 -7.95 -27.47 37.22
N LYS A 674 -7.09 -28.47 37.45
CA LYS A 674 -7.20 -29.31 38.66
C LYS A 674 -7.12 -28.48 39.94
N GLN A 675 -6.23 -27.49 40.00
CA GLN A 675 -6.09 -26.59 41.15
C GLN A 675 -7.36 -25.76 41.37
N VAL A 676 -7.95 -25.19 40.31
CA VAL A 676 -9.25 -24.49 40.38
C VAL A 676 -10.32 -25.39 40.99
N LEU A 677 -10.48 -26.60 40.46
CA LEU A 677 -11.50 -27.54 40.90
C LEU A 677 -11.30 -27.98 42.35
N LEU A 678 -10.06 -28.31 42.74
CA LEU A 678 -9.76 -28.69 44.12
C LEU A 678 -10.02 -27.55 45.10
N ASN A 679 -9.68 -26.31 44.76
CA ASN A 679 -9.98 -25.14 45.60
C ASN A 679 -11.49 -24.98 45.80
N LEU A 680 -12.28 -25.10 44.73
CA LEU A 680 -13.75 -25.02 44.82
C LEU A 680 -14.35 -26.17 45.62
N PHE A 681 -13.87 -27.41 45.40
CA PHE A 681 -14.37 -28.58 46.12
C PHE A 681 -14.02 -28.55 47.62
N ILE A 682 -12.81 -28.13 47.96
CA ILE A 682 -12.40 -27.99 49.36
C ILE A 682 -13.23 -26.90 50.03
N ASN A 683 -13.40 -25.74 49.39
CA ASN A 683 -14.24 -24.66 49.92
C ASN A 683 -15.69 -25.11 50.15
N ALA A 684 -16.28 -25.82 49.20
CA ALA A 684 -17.61 -26.38 49.32
C ALA A 684 -17.73 -27.39 50.49
N MET A 685 -16.78 -28.33 50.61
CA MET A 685 -16.77 -29.31 51.70
C MET A 685 -16.54 -28.68 53.08
N GLU A 686 -15.80 -27.58 53.15
CA GLU A 686 -15.59 -26.82 54.37
C GLU A 686 -16.83 -26.02 54.76
N ALA A 687 -17.53 -25.42 53.78
CA ALA A 687 -18.76 -24.67 54.01
C ALA A 687 -19.91 -25.55 54.52
N ILE A 688 -20.01 -26.81 54.06
CA ILE A 688 -21.01 -27.78 54.53
C ILE A 688 -20.84 -28.13 56.03
N GLY A 689 -19.71 -27.80 56.66
CA GLY A 689 -19.24 -28.26 57.98
C GLY A 689 -20.29 -28.58 59.05
N GLY A 690 -20.12 -29.75 59.69
CA GLY A 690 -20.89 -30.24 60.84
C GLY A 690 -21.27 -31.72 60.73
N ASP A 691 -21.55 -32.39 61.86
CA ASP A 691 -21.96 -33.81 61.96
C ASP A 691 -23.30 -34.15 61.26
N GLN A 692 -23.95 -33.18 60.61
CA GLN A 692 -25.27 -33.34 59.98
C GLN A 692 -25.21 -33.86 58.53
N GLY A 693 -24.00 -33.99 57.96
CA GLY A 693 -23.82 -34.40 56.56
C GLY A 693 -24.33 -33.35 55.57
N GLY A 694 -24.09 -33.57 54.28
CA GLY A 694 -24.51 -32.61 53.25
C GLY A 694 -24.28 -33.09 51.83
N ARG A 695 -24.48 -32.20 50.86
CA ARG A 695 -24.40 -32.53 49.44
C ARG A 695 -23.46 -31.59 48.69
N LEU A 696 -22.55 -32.17 47.92
CA LEU A 696 -21.74 -31.50 46.91
C LEU A 696 -22.21 -31.97 45.53
N SER A 697 -22.75 -31.07 44.73
CA SER A 697 -23.21 -31.33 43.35
C SER A 697 -22.23 -30.73 42.35
N VAL A 698 -21.76 -31.53 41.39
CA VAL A 698 -20.87 -31.09 40.30
C VAL A 698 -21.51 -31.40 38.96
N ARG A 699 -21.72 -30.36 38.15
CA ARG A 699 -22.33 -30.46 36.81
C ARG A 699 -21.41 -29.92 35.73
N THR A 700 -21.47 -30.48 34.53
CA THR A 700 -20.81 -29.89 33.36
C THR A 700 -21.81 -29.67 32.23
N ARG A 701 -21.69 -28.53 31.55
CA ARG A 701 -22.64 -28.10 30.51
C ARG A 701 -21.93 -27.44 29.34
N LYS A 702 -22.53 -27.55 28.15
CA LYS A 702 -22.12 -26.81 26.96
C LYS A 702 -22.91 -25.51 26.89
N LEU A 703 -22.21 -24.39 26.65
CA LEU A 703 -22.80 -23.08 26.45
C LEU A 703 -22.51 -22.60 25.02
N VAL A 704 -23.47 -21.90 24.41
CA VAL A 704 -23.28 -21.22 23.13
C VAL A 704 -23.59 -19.75 23.35
N LYS A 705 -22.58 -18.88 23.23
CA LYS A 705 -22.77 -17.43 23.33
C LYS A 705 -23.33 -16.86 22.00
N PRO A 706 -23.93 -15.65 22.00
CA PRO A 706 -24.54 -15.03 20.81
C PRO A 706 -23.63 -14.87 19.59
N VAL A 707 -22.31 -14.98 19.77
CA VAL A 707 -21.27 -14.85 18.73
C VAL A 707 -20.87 -16.21 18.12
N ASN A 708 -21.63 -17.29 18.38
CA ASN A 708 -21.37 -18.64 17.84
C ASN A 708 -20.05 -19.29 18.32
N GLU A 709 -19.50 -18.82 19.43
CA GLU A 709 -18.35 -19.45 20.07
C GLU A 709 -18.82 -20.56 21.02
N PRO A 710 -18.28 -21.79 20.92
CA PRO A 710 -18.59 -22.86 21.85
C PRO A 710 -17.85 -22.64 23.17
N TRP A 711 -18.60 -22.67 24.27
CA TRP A 711 -18.12 -22.54 25.65
C TRP A 711 -18.52 -23.78 26.43
N VAL A 712 -17.82 -24.03 27.54
CA VAL A 712 -18.13 -25.08 28.50
C VAL A 712 -18.23 -24.47 29.89
N GLN A 713 -19.07 -25.05 30.72
CA GLN A 713 -19.31 -24.61 32.08
C GLN A 713 -19.15 -25.79 33.05
N ILE A 714 -18.52 -25.52 34.19
CA ILE A 714 -18.45 -26.42 35.34
C ILE A 714 -19.20 -25.74 36.48
N GLU A 715 -20.26 -26.37 36.96
CA GLU A 715 -21.03 -25.91 38.12
C GLU A 715 -20.59 -26.72 39.34
N VAL A 716 -20.24 -26.05 40.43
CA VAL A 716 -19.94 -26.64 41.74
C VAL A 716 -20.90 -26.03 42.75
N GLU A 717 -21.80 -26.86 43.29
CA GLU A 717 -22.86 -26.43 44.20
C GLU A 717 -22.78 -27.19 45.53
N ASP A 718 -22.77 -26.45 46.63
CA ASP A 718 -22.80 -27.00 47.98
C ASP A 718 -24.15 -26.75 48.67
N SER A 719 -24.44 -27.54 49.69
CA SER A 719 -25.60 -27.37 50.57
C SER A 719 -25.23 -26.71 51.91
N GLY A 720 -24.20 -25.86 51.91
CA GLY A 720 -23.75 -25.15 53.11
C GLY A 720 -24.65 -23.98 53.50
N PRO A 721 -24.22 -23.11 54.43
CA PRO A 721 -25.00 -21.98 54.92
C PRO A 721 -25.13 -20.83 53.92
N GLY A 722 -24.48 -20.89 52.75
CA GLY A 722 -24.41 -19.77 51.81
C GLY A 722 -23.45 -18.67 52.25
N ILE A 723 -23.37 -17.60 51.46
CA ILE A 723 -22.49 -16.43 51.64
C ILE A 723 -23.37 -15.20 51.87
N ASP A 724 -23.01 -14.34 52.84
CA ASP A 724 -23.74 -13.09 53.07
C ASP A 724 -23.63 -12.17 51.84
N PRO A 725 -24.71 -11.49 51.42
CA PRO A 725 -24.66 -10.56 50.30
C PRO A 725 -23.56 -9.49 50.39
N GLN A 726 -23.16 -9.09 51.60
CA GLN A 726 -22.09 -8.11 51.81
C GLN A 726 -20.69 -8.68 51.47
N ASP A 727 -20.53 -9.99 51.58
CA ASP A 727 -19.24 -10.67 51.40
C ASP A 727 -19.02 -11.08 49.93
N LEU A 728 -20.11 -11.20 49.14
CA LEU A 728 -20.08 -11.68 47.74
C LEU A 728 -19.14 -10.88 46.82
N ASP A 729 -19.05 -9.57 47.00
CA ASP A 729 -18.18 -8.72 46.18
C ASP A 729 -16.68 -8.88 46.53
N HIS A 730 -16.39 -9.47 47.70
CA HIS A 730 -15.04 -9.56 48.26
C HIS A 730 -14.47 -10.99 48.23
N ILE A 731 -15.25 -12.02 47.89
CA ILE A 731 -14.80 -13.42 47.94
C ILE A 731 -13.61 -13.76 47.03
N PHE A 732 -13.33 -12.93 46.02
CA PHE A 732 -12.18 -13.08 45.12
C PHE A 732 -11.00 -12.17 45.52
N ASP A 733 -11.21 -11.26 46.48
CA ASP A 733 -10.15 -10.42 47.02
C ASP A 733 -9.19 -11.32 47.82
N PRO A 734 -7.87 -11.24 47.55
CA PRO A 734 -6.90 -12.06 48.28
C PRO A 734 -6.92 -11.78 49.78
N PHE A 735 -6.72 -12.84 50.57
CA PHE A 735 -6.80 -12.87 52.06
C PHE A 735 -8.18 -12.60 52.64
N TYR A 736 -9.19 -12.35 51.81
CA TYR A 736 -10.54 -12.22 52.31
C TYR A 736 -11.07 -13.60 52.72
N THR A 737 -11.44 -13.74 53.99
CA THR A 737 -12.00 -14.98 54.54
C THR A 737 -12.87 -14.69 55.74
N THR A 738 -13.99 -15.39 55.84
CA THR A 738 -14.91 -15.33 56.98
C THR A 738 -14.60 -16.38 58.05
N LYS A 739 -13.54 -17.19 57.83
CA LYS A 739 -13.17 -18.35 58.66
C LYS A 739 -12.13 -18.04 59.75
N HIS A 740 -11.87 -16.77 60.06
CA HIS A 740 -10.88 -16.39 61.07
C HIS A 740 -11.27 -16.80 62.51
N GLU A 741 -12.55 -17.07 62.79
CA GLU A 741 -13.08 -17.33 64.14
C GLU A 741 -13.46 -18.80 64.40
N SER A 742 -13.42 -19.68 63.40
CA SER A 742 -13.79 -21.10 63.53
C SER A 742 -12.56 -21.95 63.93
N GLY A 743 -12.50 -22.35 65.20
CA GLY A 743 -11.35 -22.99 65.87
C GLY A 743 -10.81 -24.33 65.34
N GLU A 744 -11.15 -24.76 64.12
CA GLU A 744 -10.64 -26.02 63.55
C GLU A 744 -9.79 -25.87 62.27
N ARG A 745 -9.72 -24.68 61.63
CA ARG A 745 -8.74 -24.31 60.57
C ARG A 745 -8.96 -22.87 60.11
N GLU A 746 -7.97 -22.00 60.31
CA GLU A 746 -7.95 -20.66 59.70
C GLU A 746 -7.70 -20.77 58.18
N GLY A 747 -8.64 -20.26 57.37
CA GLY A 747 -8.47 -20.20 55.91
C GLY A 747 -7.51 -19.07 55.49
N THR A 748 -6.69 -19.28 54.45
CA THR A 748 -5.71 -18.29 53.96
C THR A 748 -6.31 -17.22 53.05
N GLY A 749 -7.57 -17.37 52.64
CA GLY A 749 -8.23 -16.44 51.70
C GLY A 749 -7.61 -16.39 50.29
N LEU A 750 -6.63 -17.24 49.97
CA LEU A 750 -5.93 -17.22 48.67
C LEU A 750 -6.55 -18.18 47.63
N GLY A 751 -7.26 -19.22 48.07
CA GLY A 751 -7.76 -20.28 47.19
C GLY A 751 -8.69 -19.79 46.07
N LEU A 752 -9.63 -18.89 46.38
CA LEU A 752 -10.57 -18.34 45.40
C LEU A 752 -9.92 -17.31 44.47
N THR A 753 -9.00 -16.49 44.99
CA THR A 753 -8.22 -15.55 44.16
C THR A 753 -7.39 -16.29 43.13
N ILE A 754 -6.69 -17.36 43.53
CA ILE A 754 -5.90 -18.21 42.62
C ILE A 754 -6.82 -18.86 41.58
N ALA A 755 -7.97 -19.38 42.01
CA ALA A 755 -8.93 -20.00 41.09
C ALA A 755 -9.46 -19.00 40.06
N HIS A 756 -9.84 -17.79 40.48
CA HIS A 756 -10.30 -16.72 39.62
C HIS A 756 -9.23 -16.30 38.60
N GLN A 757 -7.98 -16.15 39.04
CA GLN A 757 -6.86 -15.79 38.17
C GLN A 757 -6.58 -16.87 37.12
N ILE A 758 -6.51 -18.14 37.52
CA ILE A 758 -6.29 -19.25 36.57
C ILE A 758 -7.38 -19.25 35.50
N VAL A 759 -8.65 -19.08 35.89
CA VAL A 759 -9.77 -19.05 34.94
C VAL A 759 -9.66 -17.86 33.98
N GLN A 760 -9.28 -16.68 34.45
CA GLN A 760 -9.02 -15.51 33.60
C GLN A 760 -7.84 -15.73 32.63
N GLU A 761 -6.75 -16.37 33.07
CA GLU A 761 -5.60 -16.70 32.22
C GLU A 761 -5.96 -17.71 31.12
N HIS A 762 -7.03 -18.49 31.31
CA HIS A 762 -7.64 -19.36 30.31
C HIS A 762 -8.70 -18.66 29.45
N GLY A 763 -8.85 -17.33 29.57
CA GLY A 763 -9.85 -16.55 28.83
C GLY A 763 -11.29 -16.79 29.27
N GLY A 764 -11.47 -17.40 30.45
CA GLY A 764 -12.76 -17.67 31.08
C GLY A 764 -13.13 -16.65 32.15
N TYR A 765 -14.24 -16.93 32.83
CA TYR A 765 -14.69 -16.15 33.99
C TYR A 765 -15.48 -17.04 34.96
N VAL A 766 -15.56 -16.62 36.22
CA VAL A 766 -16.30 -17.33 37.29
C VAL A 766 -17.53 -16.50 37.66
N GLU A 767 -18.69 -17.14 37.73
CA GLU A 767 -19.91 -16.56 38.29
C GLU A 767 -20.25 -17.26 39.60
N VAL A 768 -20.85 -16.53 40.55
CA VAL A 768 -21.31 -17.05 41.84
C VAL A 768 -22.77 -16.73 42.04
N ALA A 769 -23.53 -17.71 42.51
CA ALA A 769 -24.87 -17.53 43.05
C ALA A 769 -24.92 -18.17 44.43
N SER A 770 -25.22 -17.39 45.47
CA SER A 770 -25.33 -17.86 46.85
C SER A 770 -26.52 -17.20 47.53
N GLU A 771 -27.21 -17.96 48.39
CA GLU A 771 -28.29 -17.46 49.23
C GLU A 771 -28.13 -18.06 50.64
N VAL A 772 -28.25 -17.21 51.66
CA VAL A 772 -28.07 -17.63 53.06
C VAL A 772 -29.09 -18.71 53.41
N GLY A 773 -28.61 -19.85 53.91
CA GLY A 773 -29.39 -21.05 54.23
C GLY A 773 -29.67 -21.99 53.05
N HIS A 774 -29.29 -21.62 51.83
CA HIS A 774 -29.57 -22.38 50.61
C HIS A 774 -28.32 -22.87 49.86
N GLY A 775 -27.12 -22.59 50.39
CA GLY A 775 -25.84 -23.03 49.83
C GLY A 775 -25.25 -22.08 48.79
N THR A 776 -24.14 -22.49 48.18
CA THR A 776 -23.42 -21.69 47.17
C THR A 776 -23.21 -22.48 45.89
N ARG A 777 -23.36 -21.80 44.74
CA ARG A 777 -23.07 -22.32 43.41
C ARG A 777 -22.01 -21.46 42.71
N PHE A 778 -20.85 -22.06 42.45
CA PHE A 778 -19.80 -21.51 41.58
C PHE A 778 -19.96 -22.05 40.16
N MET A 779 -19.84 -21.18 39.17
CA MET A 779 -19.96 -21.50 37.74
C MET A 779 -18.69 -21.06 37.01
N VAL A 780 -17.83 -22.01 36.66
CA VAL A 780 -16.58 -21.77 35.93
C VAL A 780 -16.86 -21.89 34.43
N ASN A 781 -16.78 -20.76 33.73
CA ASN A 781 -17.08 -20.65 32.30
C ASN A 781 -15.79 -20.55 31.48
N LEU A 782 -15.54 -21.51 30.58
CA LEU A 782 -14.32 -21.58 29.77
C LEU A 782 -14.64 -21.60 28.26
N PRO A 783 -13.90 -20.87 27.42
CA PRO A 783 -13.99 -21.01 25.97
C PRO A 783 -13.32 -22.32 25.51
N VAL A 784 -13.93 -23.02 24.55
CA VAL A 784 -13.35 -24.26 23.99
C VAL A 784 -12.00 -24.02 23.32
N ASN A 785 -11.92 -22.91 22.58
CA ASN A 785 -10.67 -22.37 22.07
C ASN A 785 -10.47 -21.01 22.72
N PRO A 786 -9.65 -20.91 23.77
CA PRO A 786 -9.31 -19.60 24.33
C PRO A 786 -8.69 -18.76 23.21
N PRO A 787 -9.04 -17.46 23.11
CA PRO A 787 -8.40 -16.56 22.17
C PRO A 787 -6.91 -16.67 22.42
N ILE A 788 -6.18 -17.21 21.44
CA ILE A 788 -4.75 -17.43 21.56
C ILE A 788 -4.17 -16.03 21.77
N ALA A 789 -3.73 -15.75 22.97
CA ALA A 789 -2.69 -14.77 23.14
C ALA A 789 -1.50 -15.37 22.37
N GLU A 790 -1.22 -14.89 21.15
CA GLU A 790 -0.16 -15.33 20.20
C GLU A 790 1.29 -15.33 20.76
N TRP A 791 1.42 -15.10 22.05
CA TRP A 791 2.64 -15.01 22.83
C TRP A 791 3.38 -16.35 22.96
N GLN A 792 2.70 -17.49 22.73
CA GLN A 792 3.18 -18.84 23.06
C GLN A 792 4.20 -19.44 22.07
N ALA A 793 4.32 -18.94 20.84
CA ALA A 793 5.15 -19.60 19.82
C ALA A 793 6.64 -19.25 19.86
N ALA A 794 7.09 -18.32 20.71
CA ALA A 794 8.46 -17.78 20.64
C ALA A 794 9.07 -17.47 22.02
N GLN A 795 9.39 -18.49 22.81
CA GLN A 795 10.39 -18.35 23.89
C GLN A 795 11.24 -19.63 24.00
N PRO A 796 12.59 -19.53 24.01
CA PRO A 796 13.44 -20.62 24.43
C PRO A 796 13.36 -20.79 25.96
N ALA A 797 13.46 -22.03 26.42
CA ALA A 797 13.46 -22.39 27.83
C ALA A 797 14.61 -21.67 28.57
N PHE A 798 14.28 -20.70 29.43
CA PHE A 798 15.21 -20.19 30.42
C PHE A 798 15.08 -21.03 31.67
N ASP A 799 16.10 -21.87 31.86
CA ASP A 799 16.30 -22.61 33.09
C ASP A 799 16.79 -21.66 34.21
N ASP A 800 16.52 -22.07 35.44
CA ASP A 800 17.17 -21.69 36.69
C ASP A 800 16.49 -20.65 37.61
N GLY A 801 15.56 -21.16 38.43
CA GLY A 801 14.90 -20.50 39.57
C GLY A 801 15.79 -20.22 40.79
N ARG A 802 17.12 -20.45 40.72
CA ARG A 802 18.01 -20.29 41.89
C ARG A 802 18.53 -18.87 42.14
N LYS A 803 18.42 -17.94 41.18
CA LYS A 803 19.05 -16.60 41.31
C LYS A 803 18.17 -15.53 41.95
N LEU A 804 16.86 -15.73 42.09
CA LEU A 804 15.95 -14.73 42.67
C LEU A 804 15.97 -14.70 44.21
N ALA A 805 16.35 -15.80 44.88
CA ALA A 805 16.46 -15.84 46.34
C ALA A 805 17.63 -14.99 46.89
N GLY A 806 18.70 -14.77 46.10
CA GLY A 806 19.87 -14.01 46.54
C GLY A 806 19.69 -12.48 46.50
N ALA A 807 18.75 -11.97 45.72
CA ALA A 807 18.61 -10.53 45.49
C ALA A 807 17.73 -9.81 46.53
N PHE A 808 16.97 -10.55 47.35
CA PHE A 808 16.08 -9.98 48.37
C PHE A 808 16.77 -9.69 49.72
N LEU A 809 18.01 -10.16 49.94
CA LEU A 809 18.74 -9.96 51.19
C LEU A 809 19.81 -8.84 51.15
N ALA A 810 19.86 -8.04 50.09
CA ALA A 810 20.86 -6.98 49.96
C ALA A 810 20.22 -5.61 49.60
N ARG A 811 19.58 -4.98 50.58
CA ARG A 811 19.49 -3.50 50.63
C ARG A 811 19.79 -3.02 52.06
N PRO A 812 20.77 -2.12 52.25
CA PRO A 812 21.10 -1.60 53.56
C PRO A 812 20.16 -0.46 53.97
N HIS A 813 20.00 -0.35 55.29
CA HIS A 813 19.26 0.66 56.04
C HIS A 813 19.51 2.10 55.60
N LEU A 814 18.44 2.90 55.59
CA LEU A 814 18.46 4.35 55.52
C LEU A 814 18.09 4.91 56.90
N GLY A 815 19.00 5.70 57.49
CA GLY A 815 18.67 6.72 58.48
C GLY A 815 19.48 6.68 59.79
N LEU A 816 20.16 7.80 60.05
CA LEU A 816 20.64 8.32 61.34
C LEU A 816 22.01 7.81 61.84
N ASP A 817 23.07 8.57 61.59
CA ASP A 817 23.58 9.49 62.62
C ASP A 817 24.75 10.37 62.13
N GLU A 818 24.79 11.55 62.72
CA GLU A 818 25.73 12.65 62.56
C GLU A 818 27.12 12.38 63.16
N GLN A 819 28.09 13.17 62.68
CA GLN A 819 29.36 13.56 63.34
C GLN A 819 30.58 12.62 63.29
N PHE A 820 31.73 13.30 63.16
CA PHE A 820 33.14 12.87 63.27
C PHE A 820 33.89 12.47 61.99
N GLY A 821 34.63 13.46 61.45
CA GLY A 821 36.10 13.38 61.27
C GLY A 821 36.67 12.48 60.17
N LYS A 822 37.18 13.10 59.09
CA LYS A 822 38.18 12.48 58.20
C LYS A 822 39.50 12.19 58.93
N PRO A 823 40.15 11.06 58.62
CA PRO A 823 41.61 11.04 58.45
C PRO A 823 42.04 10.43 57.08
N PRO A 824 43.30 10.65 56.66
CA PRO A 824 43.72 10.62 55.25
C PRO A 824 44.20 9.26 54.73
N ALA A 825 44.36 9.19 53.41
CA ALA A 825 44.77 8.04 52.60
C ALA A 825 46.09 7.36 53.02
N PRO A 826 46.24 6.04 52.84
CA PRO A 826 47.52 5.37 53.05
C PRO A 826 48.42 5.47 51.81
N VAL A 827 49.66 5.88 52.10
CA VAL A 827 50.82 5.93 51.20
C VAL A 827 51.33 4.51 50.92
N LYS A 828 51.77 4.30 49.68
CA LYS A 828 52.47 3.09 49.19
C LYS A 828 53.79 2.84 49.94
N ALA A 829 54.06 1.58 50.25
CA ALA A 829 55.41 1.02 50.45
C ALA A 829 55.33 -0.48 50.07
N SER A 830 55.86 -0.87 48.91
CA SER A 830 57.18 -1.52 48.73
C SER A 830 57.29 -2.90 49.36
N THR A 831 57.05 -3.95 48.57
CA THR A 831 58.06 -4.90 48.05
C THR A 831 57.41 -5.84 47.06
#